data_AF-A0A914GKU3-F1
#
_entry.id   AF-A0A914GKU3-F1
#
_cell.length_a   1.000
_cell.length_b   1.000
_cell.length_c   1.000
_cell.angle_alpha   90.00
_cell.angle_beta   90.00
_cell.angle_gamma   90.00
#
_symmetry.space_group_name_H-M   'P 1'
#
loop_
_entity.id
_entity.type
_entity.pdbx_description
1 polymer ?
#
loop_
_entity_poly.entity_id
_entity_poly.type
_entity_poly.pdbx_seq_one_letter_code
_entity_poly.pdbx_strand_id
1 'polypeptide(L)'
;MSLLIIKRLLHPKLVRSSCLPYDIASRKYSTSVAVQEEKPIVKTRKTTKKDTIEWEKSIIKKLSVEYQKRGKDVKVLSDKRRLMANTVNCVSNGNVKKLLGTATQDANLMKTTPNLIIFDEYFPVILKYSTAILKQEFESRKPNQWDEILYLIISFLSRVTPHDDVSAIGFLTTLKTVENFIVKHQQNLNLERVNNLLWSCKRKAKEMPPKFNLTHKQLLFDPAEIQEFSSVKQSASVPTAEVKDSYDPNLELVKTLCDPSFSPGYDSPFVINQRSKMDYIRDFEEQLQSEMGGYMKVENFTRRDKTAKSMEDYIAKWKWKENIEIKLKQHQKSIHDSFLNQCLSSVDLGKCAEIMLNTVHAELSEGQGHLSESMFRTTLADAVLHHVYNVFLEKLDVSPGRVTREVFSDFLEYFCDHKIAQIYSIRQWWNRCCSSQNVDPTLTLPCIDFKFYSRKKIGEILCKVVMESCTFLHRSRSDRAFTSANVSLESLSILSPHNKIKCVKMIHIHPVLKNMIKKIEFNHLFFSHKMLPLRVPPRPWIDKGKNGPFYTHPSDVIRLSEAFKDVNVCKEFDIRLTSDEMARPVFDALNDLGSTPWIINGEMLDVLTEIFKMGNDKTQEEFLSKLSVPLHAGTFIIPDFADIFGENANATEITTEEWRKFYKEKNEVTKNKNEMNSLWAWLRYRVALARHYRNDVLFFPHNMDFRGRVYPISPNLNHMGDDINRCVLKFAKGKRLGKRGLYWLKLHVVNITGLLKKKSILERIQYFDEHLEDILDSANNPLNGKRWWLESDDPWQTLAACKELRDALKLENPEDFVSHLPIHQDGSCNGLQHYAALGRDLQGALEVNLCPADKPADIYSTVAARVEEKRIEDEQDETSKFHNIALELRAALPEPVPRKVVKQTVMTTVYGVTEYGARSQIKKQLKALGKDEEHIVEFAAYLTERTFSSLHEAFEVSMQIKDWLRDVAKMCNSLKRPVEWTTPLGMPVMQPYIKTKSKLQKVVLLPSDDKQVNAFPPNFVHSLDSTHMMLTTLHCRKQGITFAAIHDCFWTHASTVDAMNKICRDQFIEMYTQPIIEKLAMEMREKCLPPALLRKMDEDTANKNIQQLTPSFKFGDLDISQVKDSVYFFS
;
A
#
# COMPACT_ATOMS: atom_id res chain seq x y z
N MET A 1 -0.72 39.78 37.69
CA MET A 1 -2.04 40.33 37.29
C MET A 1 -2.13 40.41 35.76
N SER A 2 -2.15 39.27 35.05
CA SER A 2 -1.87 39.24 33.59
C SER A 2 -2.90 38.43 32.77
N LEU A 3 -4.04 38.11 33.37
CA LEU A 3 -5.12 37.28 32.79
C LEU A 3 -6.44 38.04 32.57
N LEU A 4 -6.41 39.37 32.64
CA LEU A 4 -7.61 40.23 32.65
C LEU A 4 -8.03 40.80 31.29
N ILE A 5 -7.17 40.72 30.26
CA ILE A 5 -7.41 41.34 28.94
C ILE A 5 -8.19 40.42 27.97
N ILE A 6 -8.07 39.10 28.10
CA ILE A 6 -8.73 38.13 27.20
C ILE A 6 -10.26 38.06 27.44
N LYS A 7 -10.77 38.61 28.55
CA LYS A 7 -12.18 38.52 28.97
C LYS A 7 -13.15 39.47 28.23
N ARG A 8 -12.71 40.21 27.20
CA ARG A 8 -13.51 41.26 26.52
C ARG A 8 -13.93 40.99 25.07
N LEU A 9 -13.65 39.82 24.49
CA LEU A 9 -14.01 39.48 23.10
C LEU A 9 -14.90 38.24 22.91
N LEU A 10 -15.44 37.66 24.00
CA LEU A 10 -16.39 36.55 23.92
C LEU A 10 -17.71 36.92 24.61
N HIS A 11 -18.66 37.45 23.83
CA HIS A 11 -20.02 37.74 24.31
C HIS A 11 -20.89 36.47 24.21
N PRO A 12 -21.53 36.00 25.29
CA PRO A 12 -22.17 34.68 25.31
C PRO A 12 -23.56 34.68 24.63
N LYS A 13 -23.64 34.26 23.36
CA LYS A 13 -24.90 33.97 22.64
C LYS A 13 -24.83 32.77 21.66
N LEU A 14 -24.11 31.70 22.01
CA LEU A 14 -24.08 30.43 21.23
C LEU A 14 -24.23 29.16 22.09
N VAL A 15 -25.16 29.17 23.05
CA VAL A 15 -25.66 27.94 23.70
C VAL A 15 -27.19 28.00 23.83
N ARG A 16 -27.89 27.63 22.75
CA ARG A 16 -29.23 27.00 22.81
C ARG A 16 -29.38 26.03 21.64
N SER A 17 -29.76 24.80 21.95
CA SER A 17 -30.09 23.75 21.00
C SER A 17 -31.58 23.75 20.69
N SER A 18 -31.95 23.64 19.41
CA SER A 18 -33.23 23.07 19.00
C SER A 18 -33.21 22.65 17.53
N CYS A 19 -34.10 21.73 17.17
CA CYS A 19 -34.32 21.31 15.78
C CYS A 19 -35.38 22.22 15.13
N LEU A 20 -35.22 22.54 13.84
CA LEU A 20 -36.24 22.42 12.76
C LEU A 20 -35.69 23.06 11.45
N PRO A 21 -36.12 22.60 10.26
CA PRO A 21 -35.69 23.16 8.99
C PRO A 21 -36.66 24.24 8.48
N TYR A 22 -36.16 25.24 7.75
CA TYR A 22 -36.96 26.02 6.80
C TYR A 22 -36.13 26.53 5.61
N ASP A 23 -36.79 26.59 4.46
CA ASP A 23 -36.28 27.10 3.18
C ASP A 23 -36.63 28.59 2.97
N ILE A 24 -36.24 29.15 1.83
CA ILE A 24 -36.66 30.45 1.26
C ILE A 24 -36.12 31.71 1.97
N ALA A 25 -35.16 32.38 1.33
CA ALA A 25 -35.35 33.77 0.84
C ALA A 25 -34.12 34.29 0.08
N SER A 26 -34.30 34.70 -1.18
CA SER A 26 -33.34 35.53 -1.91
C SER A 26 -33.61 37.01 -1.62
N ARG A 27 -32.58 37.81 -1.27
CA ARG A 27 -32.49 39.22 -1.70
C ARG A 27 -31.10 39.82 -1.54
N LYS A 28 -30.86 40.88 -2.31
CA LYS A 28 -29.62 41.67 -2.35
C LYS A 28 -29.44 42.43 -1.04
N TYR A 29 -28.20 42.54 -0.56
CA TYR A 29 -27.72 43.82 -0.01
C TYR A 29 -26.31 44.09 -0.54
N SER A 30 -26.20 45.19 -1.29
CA SER A 30 -24.94 45.79 -1.71
C SER A 30 -24.66 46.98 -0.80
N THR A 31 -23.62 46.88 0.03
CA THR A 31 -23.09 48.03 0.78
C THR A 31 -21.58 48.08 0.58
N SER A 32 -21.16 49.03 -0.26
CA SER A 32 -19.76 49.45 -0.37
C SER A 32 -19.32 50.09 0.93
N VAL A 33 -18.34 49.49 1.60
CA VAL A 33 -17.57 50.14 2.68
C VAL A 33 -16.12 50.18 2.22
N ALA A 34 -15.65 51.37 1.85
CA ALA A 34 -14.22 51.60 1.65
C ALA A 34 -13.54 51.58 3.02
N VAL A 35 -12.51 50.74 3.16
CA VAL A 35 -11.62 50.72 4.33
C VAL A 35 -10.24 51.13 3.86
N GLN A 36 -9.61 52.05 4.59
CA GLN A 36 -8.39 52.74 4.17
C GLN A 36 -7.17 51.81 4.20
N GLU A 37 -6.19 52.08 3.33
CA GLU A 37 -4.89 51.39 3.35
C GLU A 37 -4.03 51.83 4.55
N GLU A 38 -4.25 51.23 5.73
CA GLU A 38 -3.28 51.30 6.81
C GLU A 38 -2.01 50.52 6.42
N LYS A 39 -0.99 51.24 5.92
CA LYS A 39 0.32 50.69 5.55
C LYS A 39 1.06 50.22 6.81
N PRO A 40 1.34 48.91 6.99
CA PRO A 40 2.08 48.44 8.15
C PRO A 40 3.53 48.90 8.06
N ILE A 41 3.96 49.80 8.95
CA ILE A 41 5.36 50.25 9.05
C ILE A 41 6.20 49.17 9.76
N VAL A 42 6.37 48.03 9.08
CA VAL A 42 7.36 47.04 9.49
C VAL A 42 8.73 47.56 9.07
N LYS A 43 9.53 48.02 10.03
CA LYS A 43 10.96 48.32 9.83
C LYS A 43 11.74 47.01 9.61
N THR A 44 11.54 46.36 8.47
CA THR A 44 12.40 45.27 8.01
C THR A 44 13.84 45.79 7.93
N ARG A 45 14.78 45.15 8.65
CA ARG A 45 16.20 45.29 8.33
C ARG A 45 16.36 45.05 6.83
N LYS A 46 16.96 46.00 6.10
CA LYS A 46 17.23 45.85 4.67
C LYS A 46 18.32 44.79 4.47
N THR A 47 17.93 43.51 4.48
CA THR A 47 18.72 42.46 3.82
C THR A 47 18.87 42.88 2.37
N THR A 48 20.09 43.21 1.97
CA THR A 48 20.40 43.82 0.68
C THR A 48 19.94 42.91 -0.46
N LYS A 49 19.26 43.49 -1.46
CA LYS A 49 19.13 42.87 -2.77
C LYS A 49 20.51 42.86 -3.43
N LYS A 50 21.30 41.82 -3.17
CA LYS A 50 22.35 41.37 -4.07
C LYS A 50 22.00 39.98 -4.56
N ASP A 51 21.89 39.87 -5.87
CA ASP A 51 22.28 38.69 -6.66
C ASP A 51 21.74 37.32 -6.19
N THR A 52 20.48 37.04 -6.55
CA THR A 52 20.08 35.64 -6.86
C THR A 52 21.05 35.11 -7.90
N ILE A 53 21.84 34.10 -7.56
CA ILE A 53 23.09 33.80 -8.27
C ILE A 53 22.78 33.28 -9.68
N GLU A 54 23.69 33.47 -10.65
CA GLU A 54 23.41 33.07 -12.03
C GLU A 54 23.16 31.55 -12.16
N TRP A 55 23.84 30.72 -11.35
CA TRP A 55 23.54 29.30 -11.30
C TRP A 55 22.14 29.01 -10.73
N GLU A 56 21.66 29.71 -9.71
CA GLU A 56 20.28 29.56 -9.21
C GLU A 56 19.26 29.92 -10.31
N LYS A 57 19.47 31.05 -11.00
CA LYS A 57 18.66 31.45 -12.16
C LYS A 57 18.72 30.37 -13.26
N SER A 58 19.89 29.77 -13.49
CA SER A 58 20.06 28.69 -14.48
C SER A 58 19.43 27.36 -14.04
N ILE A 59 19.39 27.04 -12.74
CA ILE A 59 18.66 25.89 -12.18
C ILE A 59 17.16 26.13 -12.32
N ILE A 60 16.64 27.27 -11.86
CA ILE A 60 15.22 27.61 -11.97
C ILE A 60 14.80 27.65 -13.44
N LYS A 61 15.65 28.12 -14.36
CA LYS A 61 15.40 28.07 -15.81
C LYS A 61 15.45 26.64 -16.37
N LYS A 62 16.44 25.80 -16.00
CA LYS A 62 16.50 24.38 -16.40
C LYS A 62 15.27 23.63 -15.90
N LEU A 63 14.96 23.70 -14.60
CA LEU A 63 13.77 23.10 -14.00
C LEU A 63 12.48 23.65 -14.63
N SER A 64 12.38 24.96 -14.90
CA SER A 64 11.21 25.51 -15.60
C SER A 64 11.07 24.97 -17.02
N VAL A 65 12.16 24.81 -17.77
CA VAL A 65 12.15 24.23 -19.12
C VAL A 65 11.85 22.73 -19.07
N GLU A 66 12.34 22.02 -18.06
CA GLU A 66 12.06 20.60 -17.84
C GLU A 66 10.59 20.39 -17.44
N TYR A 67 10.06 21.15 -16.47
CA TYR A 67 8.63 21.17 -16.14
C TYR A 67 7.76 21.68 -17.28
N GLN A 68 8.26 22.53 -18.18
CA GLN A 68 7.57 22.91 -19.42
C GLN A 68 7.65 21.83 -20.51
N LYS A 69 8.72 21.03 -20.56
CA LYS A 69 8.80 19.84 -21.43
C LYS A 69 7.83 18.78 -20.92
N ARG A 70 7.95 18.38 -19.65
CA ARG A 70 6.96 17.58 -18.88
C ARG A 70 5.54 18.15 -19.02
N GLY A 71 5.37 19.46 -19.18
CA GLY A 71 4.11 20.16 -19.42
C GLY A 71 3.56 20.06 -20.85
N LYS A 72 4.42 20.09 -21.87
CA LYS A 72 4.06 19.71 -23.25
C LYS A 72 3.71 18.22 -23.32
N ASP A 73 4.45 17.39 -22.59
CA ASP A 73 4.14 15.97 -22.40
C ASP A 73 2.79 15.80 -21.69
N VAL A 74 2.38 16.70 -20.78
CA VAL A 74 1.03 16.70 -20.19
C VAL A 74 -0.06 17.09 -21.21
N LYS A 75 0.21 17.96 -22.19
CA LYS A 75 -0.74 18.22 -23.29
C LYS A 75 -0.89 16.97 -24.17
N VAL A 76 0.22 16.36 -24.58
CA VAL A 76 0.26 15.04 -25.25
C VAL A 76 -0.49 13.98 -24.44
N LEU A 77 -0.23 13.91 -23.13
CA LEU A 77 -1.02 13.25 -22.09
C LEU A 77 -2.52 13.45 -22.32
N SER A 78 -2.98 14.70 -22.33
CA SER A 78 -4.39 15.07 -22.47
C SER A 78 -5.00 14.64 -23.82
N ASP A 79 -4.26 14.78 -24.92
CA ASP A 79 -4.73 14.41 -26.26
C ASP A 79 -4.80 12.87 -26.41
N LYS A 80 -3.79 12.10 -25.95
CA LYS A 80 -3.86 10.63 -25.88
C LYS A 80 -5.03 10.15 -25.02
N ARG A 81 -5.24 10.77 -23.85
CA ARG A 81 -6.37 10.46 -22.95
C ARG A 81 -7.71 10.73 -23.62
N ARG A 82 -7.84 11.82 -24.40
CA ARG A 82 -9.07 12.13 -25.15
C ARG A 82 -9.35 11.07 -26.23
N LEU A 83 -8.32 10.60 -26.95
CA LEU A 83 -8.48 9.51 -27.92
C LEU A 83 -8.88 8.21 -27.23
N MET A 84 -8.18 7.79 -26.18
CA MET A 84 -8.48 6.58 -25.41
C MET A 84 -9.91 6.60 -24.83
N ALA A 85 -10.31 7.76 -24.29
CA ALA A 85 -11.68 8.04 -23.85
C ALA A 85 -12.72 7.90 -24.98
N ASN A 86 -12.47 8.51 -26.13
CA ASN A 86 -13.33 8.39 -27.31
C ASN A 86 -13.40 6.94 -27.83
N THR A 87 -12.30 6.17 -27.71
CA THR A 87 -12.20 4.76 -28.09
C THR A 87 -13.18 3.92 -27.30
N VAL A 88 -13.02 3.93 -25.98
CA VAL A 88 -13.85 3.17 -25.03
C VAL A 88 -15.32 3.54 -25.23
N ASN A 89 -15.63 4.84 -25.33
CA ASN A 89 -16.97 5.31 -25.69
C ASN A 89 -17.52 4.69 -26.99
N CYS A 90 -16.79 4.78 -28.10
CA CYS A 90 -17.35 4.41 -29.41
C CYS A 90 -17.43 2.89 -29.60
N VAL A 91 -16.50 2.14 -29.01
CA VAL A 91 -16.54 0.67 -28.95
C VAL A 91 -17.73 0.22 -28.12
N SER A 92 -17.83 0.65 -26.87
CA SER A 92 -18.88 0.20 -25.96
C SER A 92 -20.29 0.61 -26.41
N ASN A 93 -20.45 1.80 -27.00
CA ASN A 93 -21.72 2.27 -27.57
C ASN A 93 -22.00 1.78 -29.02
N GLY A 94 -21.19 0.89 -29.61
CA GLY A 94 -21.45 0.39 -30.96
C GLY A 94 -21.26 1.41 -32.10
N ASN A 95 -20.67 2.58 -31.84
CA ASN A 95 -20.64 3.71 -32.78
C ASN A 95 -19.42 3.66 -33.72
N VAL A 96 -19.46 2.67 -34.62
CA VAL A 96 -18.44 2.40 -35.65
C VAL A 96 -18.10 3.64 -36.48
N LYS A 97 -19.14 4.35 -36.96
CA LYS A 97 -18.97 5.52 -37.85
C LYS A 97 -18.18 6.65 -37.18
N LYS A 98 -18.50 6.99 -35.93
CA LYS A 98 -17.78 8.03 -35.18
C LYS A 98 -16.33 7.60 -34.90
N LEU A 99 -16.09 6.35 -34.51
CA LEU A 99 -14.73 5.85 -34.27
C LEU A 99 -13.86 5.96 -35.51
N LEU A 100 -14.27 5.34 -36.62
CA LEU A 100 -13.50 5.32 -37.86
C LEU A 100 -13.33 6.71 -38.46
N GLY A 101 -14.36 7.55 -38.40
CA GLY A 101 -14.28 8.96 -38.84
C GLY A 101 -13.24 9.76 -38.06
N THR A 102 -13.23 9.66 -36.73
CA THR A 102 -12.23 10.32 -35.87
C THR A 102 -10.82 9.74 -36.11
N ALA A 103 -10.66 8.41 -36.05
CA ALA A 103 -9.38 7.75 -36.26
C ALA A 103 -8.78 8.02 -37.66
N THR A 104 -9.63 8.20 -38.68
CA THR A 104 -9.23 8.61 -40.03
C THR A 104 -8.69 10.05 -40.07
N GLN A 105 -9.26 10.97 -39.28
CA GLN A 105 -8.75 12.34 -39.14
C GLN A 105 -7.42 12.35 -38.38
N ASP A 106 -7.34 11.62 -37.27
CA ASP A 106 -6.12 11.47 -36.46
C ASP A 106 -4.95 10.90 -37.30
N ALA A 107 -5.20 9.86 -38.11
CA ALA A 107 -4.19 9.26 -38.99
C ALA A 107 -3.69 10.20 -40.09
N ASN A 108 -4.44 11.24 -40.47
CA ASN A 108 -3.94 12.29 -41.38
C ASN A 108 -3.07 13.31 -40.65
N LEU A 109 -3.43 13.70 -39.42
CA LEU A 109 -2.68 14.64 -38.58
C LEU A 109 -1.27 14.14 -38.20
N MET A 110 -1.07 12.82 -38.15
CA MET A 110 0.25 12.23 -37.89
C MET A 110 1.22 12.41 -39.07
N LYS A 111 0.73 12.36 -40.31
CA LYS A 111 1.56 12.56 -41.52
C LYS A 111 2.19 13.95 -41.60
N THR A 112 1.57 14.95 -40.97
CA THR A 112 2.10 16.32 -40.89
C THR A 112 2.91 16.57 -39.61
N THR A 113 3.00 15.61 -38.68
CA THR A 113 3.50 15.85 -37.32
C THR A 113 4.31 14.66 -36.76
N PRO A 114 5.56 14.43 -37.23
CA PRO A 114 6.29 13.17 -36.98
C PRO A 114 6.59 12.83 -35.51
N ASN A 115 6.64 13.83 -34.62
CA ASN A 115 6.97 13.61 -33.20
C ASN A 115 5.81 13.02 -32.36
N LEU A 116 4.77 12.46 -32.97
CA LEU A 116 3.64 11.82 -32.27
C LEU A 116 3.74 10.27 -32.24
N ILE A 117 4.83 9.76 -31.67
CA ILE A 117 5.02 8.34 -31.29
C ILE A 117 4.18 8.03 -30.02
N ILE A 118 2.85 8.09 -30.15
CA ILE A 118 1.93 8.27 -29.01
C ILE A 118 0.76 7.27 -29.00
N PHE A 119 0.53 6.51 -30.08
CA PHE A 119 -0.77 5.88 -30.38
C PHE A 119 -0.78 4.36 -30.52
N ASP A 120 0.33 3.71 -30.18
CA ASP A 120 0.60 2.28 -30.35
C ASP A 120 -0.41 1.39 -29.61
N GLU A 121 -1.05 1.90 -28.55
CA GLU A 121 -2.12 1.23 -27.79
C GLU A 121 -3.54 1.45 -28.35
N TYR A 122 -3.73 2.38 -29.29
CA TYR A 122 -5.04 2.81 -29.81
C TYR A 122 -5.35 2.21 -31.18
N PHE A 123 -4.41 2.26 -32.12
CA PHE A 123 -4.65 1.73 -33.46
C PHE A 123 -4.97 0.24 -33.49
N PRO A 124 -4.29 -0.64 -32.74
CA PRO A 124 -4.66 -2.05 -32.66
C PRO A 124 -6.10 -2.27 -32.18
N VAL A 125 -6.57 -1.48 -31.21
CA VAL A 125 -7.94 -1.57 -30.66
C VAL A 125 -8.99 -1.23 -31.72
N ILE A 126 -8.75 -0.19 -32.53
CA ILE A 126 -9.64 0.14 -33.66
C ILE A 126 -9.66 -0.99 -34.70
N LEU A 127 -8.50 -1.62 -34.95
CA LEU A 127 -8.36 -2.69 -35.94
C LEU A 127 -9.03 -4.00 -35.48
N LYS A 128 -8.81 -4.44 -34.23
CA LYS A 128 -9.55 -5.57 -33.63
C LYS A 128 -11.05 -5.31 -33.62
N TYR A 129 -11.49 -4.11 -33.22
CA TYR A 129 -12.92 -3.78 -33.25
C TYR A 129 -13.49 -3.78 -34.68
N SER A 130 -12.75 -3.24 -35.66
CA SER A 130 -13.14 -3.28 -37.09
C SER A 130 -13.26 -4.72 -37.61
N THR A 131 -12.35 -5.60 -37.19
CA THR A 131 -12.39 -7.04 -37.47
C THR A 131 -13.60 -7.71 -36.81
N ALA A 132 -13.83 -7.44 -35.52
CA ALA A 132 -14.95 -7.97 -34.75
C ALA A 132 -16.32 -7.56 -35.32
N ILE A 133 -16.49 -6.32 -35.79
CA ILE A 133 -17.72 -5.87 -36.48
C ILE A 133 -18.00 -6.68 -37.74
N LEU A 134 -16.98 -6.88 -38.58
CA LEU A 134 -17.10 -7.65 -39.83
C LEU A 134 -17.36 -9.14 -39.58
N LYS A 135 -17.00 -9.66 -38.40
CA LYS A 135 -17.28 -11.04 -37.95
C LYS A 135 -18.67 -11.18 -37.28
N GLN A 136 -19.02 -10.33 -36.32
CA GLN A 136 -20.22 -10.47 -35.49
C GLN A 136 -21.54 -10.23 -36.23
N GLU A 137 -21.58 -9.31 -37.20
CA GLU A 137 -22.85 -8.93 -37.87
C GLU A 137 -23.09 -9.64 -39.21
N PHE A 138 -22.42 -10.78 -39.41
CA PHE A 138 -22.43 -11.65 -40.60
C PHE A 138 -23.82 -12.21 -40.98
N GLU A 139 -24.82 -12.04 -40.11
CA GLU A 139 -26.11 -12.75 -40.13
C GLU A 139 -27.38 -11.87 -40.01
N SER A 140 -27.29 -10.56 -39.72
CA SER A 140 -28.47 -9.82 -39.17
C SER A 140 -28.80 -8.41 -39.70
N ARG A 141 -28.04 -7.82 -40.64
CA ARG A 141 -28.27 -6.43 -41.11
C ARG A 141 -28.66 -6.27 -42.59
N LYS A 142 -29.43 -5.21 -42.88
CA LYS A 142 -29.85 -4.82 -44.25
C LYS A 142 -28.65 -4.37 -45.11
N PRO A 143 -28.58 -4.73 -46.42
CA PRO A 143 -27.41 -4.49 -47.26
C PRO A 143 -26.87 -3.05 -47.27
N ASN A 144 -27.74 -2.06 -47.49
CA ASN A 144 -27.35 -0.67 -47.77
C ASN A 144 -26.62 0.05 -46.61
N GLN A 145 -26.50 -0.55 -45.43
CA GLN A 145 -25.67 -0.01 -44.33
C GLN A 145 -24.20 -0.43 -44.43
N TRP A 146 -23.89 -1.51 -45.16
CA TRP A 146 -22.55 -2.10 -45.23
C TRP A 146 -21.58 -1.30 -46.09
N ASP A 147 -22.03 -0.76 -47.24
CA ASP A 147 -21.19 0.07 -48.13
C ASP A 147 -20.48 1.21 -47.38
N GLU A 148 -21.18 1.90 -46.48
CA GLU A 148 -20.63 3.04 -45.75
C GLU A 148 -19.64 2.61 -44.66
N ILE A 149 -19.92 1.51 -43.95
CA ILE A 149 -19.03 0.95 -42.93
C ILE A 149 -17.76 0.40 -43.59
N LEU A 150 -17.91 -0.38 -44.67
CA LEU A 150 -16.81 -0.94 -45.45
C LEU A 150 -15.94 0.16 -46.06
N TYR A 151 -16.56 1.21 -46.62
CA TYR A 151 -15.85 2.40 -47.09
C TYR A 151 -15.06 3.07 -45.96
N LEU A 152 -15.63 3.23 -44.76
CA LEU A 152 -14.92 3.82 -43.63
C LEU A 152 -13.74 2.96 -43.14
N ILE A 153 -13.87 1.63 -43.09
CA ILE A 153 -12.78 0.72 -42.70
C ILE A 153 -11.63 0.80 -43.73
N ILE A 154 -11.93 0.70 -45.03
CA ILE A 154 -10.92 0.78 -46.10
C ILE A 154 -10.31 2.19 -46.20
N SER A 155 -11.10 3.23 -45.96
CA SER A 155 -10.64 4.63 -45.89
C SER A 155 -9.68 4.87 -44.72
N PHE A 156 -9.94 4.24 -43.57
CA PHE A 156 -9.06 4.23 -42.40
C PHE A 156 -7.75 3.47 -42.68
N LEU A 157 -7.83 2.20 -43.12
CA LEU A 157 -6.67 1.37 -43.49
C LEU A 157 -5.77 2.05 -44.53
N SER A 158 -6.33 2.66 -45.58
CA SER A 158 -5.52 3.34 -46.60
C SER A 158 -4.70 4.52 -46.05
N ARG A 159 -5.10 5.09 -44.91
CA ARG A 159 -4.40 6.22 -44.26
C ARG A 159 -3.44 5.81 -43.15
N VAL A 160 -3.81 4.86 -42.30
CA VAL A 160 -2.95 4.30 -41.25
C VAL A 160 -1.68 3.68 -41.84
N THR A 161 -0.54 3.93 -41.20
CA THR A 161 0.69 3.19 -41.43
C THR A 161 1.03 2.50 -40.10
N PRO A 162 1.04 1.16 -40.03
CA PRO A 162 1.57 0.46 -38.86
C PRO A 162 3.03 0.83 -38.62
N HIS A 163 3.35 1.16 -37.37
CA HIS A 163 4.72 1.46 -36.93
C HIS A 163 5.27 0.40 -35.96
N ASP A 164 4.39 -0.47 -35.47
CA ASP A 164 4.64 -1.59 -34.56
C ASP A 164 3.99 -2.88 -35.10
N ASP A 165 4.43 -4.03 -34.59
CA ASP A 165 3.95 -5.35 -35.01
C ASP A 165 2.45 -5.56 -34.73
N VAL A 166 1.93 -5.03 -33.61
CA VAL A 166 0.53 -5.22 -33.19
C VAL A 166 -0.44 -4.50 -34.13
N SER A 167 -0.10 -3.26 -34.50
CA SER A 167 -0.81 -2.51 -35.54
C SER A 167 -0.71 -3.19 -36.91
N ALA A 168 0.40 -3.89 -37.20
CA ALA A 168 0.57 -4.56 -38.48
C ALA A 168 -0.26 -5.86 -38.58
N ILE A 169 -0.30 -6.66 -37.51
CA ILE A 169 -1.19 -7.83 -37.38
C ILE A 169 -2.64 -7.39 -37.50
N GLY A 170 -3.04 -6.35 -36.75
CA GLY A 170 -4.39 -5.80 -36.82
C GLY A 170 -4.75 -5.27 -38.19
N PHE A 171 -3.84 -4.56 -38.88
CA PHE A 171 -4.03 -4.08 -40.24
C PHE A 171 -4.27 -5.21 -41.23
N LEU A 172 -3.42 -6.24 -41.19
CA LEU A 172 -3.45 -7.37 -42.14
C LEU A 172 -4.66 -8.28 -41.89
N THR A 173 -5.00 -8.54 -40.63
CA THR A 173 -6.20 -9.30 -40.24
C THR A 173 -7.48 -8.56 -40.63
N THR A 174 -7.55 -7.24 -40.38
CA THR A 174 -8.69 -6.42 -40.82
C THR A 174 -8.81 -6.40 -42.35
N LEU A 175 -7.69 -6.22 -43.06
CA LEU A 175 -7.66 -6.21 -44.52
C LEU A 175 -8.10 -7.56 -45.11
N LYS A 176 -7.64 -8.68 -44.52
CA LYS A 176 -8.04 -10.02 -44.96
C LYS A 176 -9.51 -10.31 -44.68
N THR A 177 -10.01 -9.90 -43.51
CA THR A 177 -11.45 -9.96 -43.18
C THR A 177 -12.28 -9.13 -44.17
N VAL A 178 -11.80 -7.94 -44.55
CA VAL A 178 -12.41 -7.10 -45.60
C VAL A 178 -12.43 -7.79 -46.97
N GLU A 179 -11.35 -8.47 -47.37
CA GLU A 179 -11.33 -9.25 -48.62
C GLU A 179 -12.33 -10.40 -48.59
N ASN A 180 -12.36 -11.18 -47.51
CA ASN A 180 -13.29 -12.29 -47.32
C ASN A 180 -14.76 -11.80 -47.36
N PHE A 181 -15.05 -10.67 -46.71
CA PHE A 181 -16.36 -10.03 -46.72
C PHE A 181 -16.77 -9.56 -48.12
N ILE A 182 -15.86 -8.90 -48.87
CA ILE A 182 -16.11 -8.45 -50.25
C ILE A 182 -16.42 -9.65 -51.17
N VAL A 183 -15.66 -10.75 -51.07
CA VAL A 183 -15.91 -11.95 -51.89
C VAL A 183 -17.28 -12.56 -51.57
N LYS A 184 -17.66 -12.68 -50.30
CA LYS A 184 -18.97 -13.24 -49.90
C LYS A 184 -20.15 -12.35 -50.31
N HIS A 185 -19.99 -11.03 -50.33
CA HIS A 185 -21.08 -10.06 -50.51
C HIS A 185 -21.00 -9.24 -51.82
N GLN A 186 -20.17 -9.66 -52.78
CA GLN A 186 -19.85 -8.92 -54.02
C GLN A 186 -21.07 -8.43 -54.83
N GLN A 187 -22.19 -9.16 -54.81
CA GLN A 187 -23.42 -8.79 -55.52
C GLN A 187 -24.20 -7.61 -54.88
N ASN A 188 -23.87 -7.23 -53.64
CA ASN A 188 -24.62 -6.26 -52.83
C ASN A 188 -23.78 -5.06 -52.37
N LEU A 189 -22.63 -4.78 -53.00
CA LEU A 189 -21.67 -3.75 -52.58
C LEU A 189 -21.24 -2.86 -53.75
N ASN A 190 -21.15 -1.54 -53.52
CA ASN A 190 -20.59 -0.59 -54.48
C ASN A 190 -19.05 -0.58 -54.41
N LEU A 191 -18.42 -1.47 -55.18
CA LEU A 191 -16.97 -1.67 -55.14
C LEU A 191 -16.16 -0.56 -55.83
N GLU A 192 -16.72 0.17 -56.82
CA GLU A 192 -16.01 1.26 -57.52
C GLU A 192 -15.45 2.30 -56.54
N ARG A 193 -16.27 2.67 -55.53
CA ARG A 193 -15.93 3.66 -54.51
C ARG A 193 -14.78 3.24 -53.59
N VAL A 194 -14.51 1.94 -53.47
CA VAL A 194 -13.47 1.39 -52.56
C VAL A 194 -12.27 0.80 -53.26
N ASN A 195 -12.36 0.39 -54.54
CA ASN A 195 -11.30 -0.30 -55.27
C ASN A 195 -9.92 0.41 -55.20
N ASN A 196 -9.88 1.72 -55.43
CA ASN A 196 -8.63 2.51 -55.37
C ASN A 196 -8.02 2.57 -53.96
N LEU A 197 -8.86 2.64 -52.92
CA LEU A 197 -8.41 2.66 -51.52
C LEU A 197 -7.96 1.25 -51.08
N LEU A 198 -8.66 0.21 -51.51
CA LEU A 198 -8.32 -1.20 -51.25
C LEU A 198 -7.00 -1.57 -51.94
N TRP A 199 -6.78 -1.15 -53.18
CA TRP A 199 -5.49 -1.32 -53.87
C TRP A 199 -4.34 -0.69 -53.08
N SER A 200 -4.53 0.53 -52.55
CA SER A 200 -3.54 1.20 -51.68
C SER A 200 -3.26 0.39 -50.40
N CYS A 201 -4.29 -0.20 -49.77
CA CYS A 201 -4.12 -1.09 -48.62
C CYS A 201 -3.32 -2.36 -48.97
N LYS A 202 -3.64 -3.01 -50.10
CA LYS A 202 -2.90 -4.19 -50.60
C LYS A 202 -1.46 -3.86 -50.96
N ARG A 203 -1.19 -2.64 -51.47
CA ARG A 203 0.17 -2.18 -51.76
C ARG A 203 0.98 -2.01 -50.46
N LYS A 204 0.41 -1.34 -49.45
CA LYS A 204 1.01 -1.23 -48.11
C LYS A 204 1.31 -2.60 -47.48
N ALA A 205 0.38 -3.55 -47.57
CA ALA A 205 0.57 -4.91 -47.06
C ALA A 205 1.79 -5.63 -47.68
N LYS A 206 2.08 -5.38 -48.97
CA LYS A 206 3.27 -5.86 -49.68
C LYS A 206 4.55 -5.08 -49.32
N GLU A 207 4.44 -3.77 -49.08
CA GLU A 207 5.56 -2.89 -48.68
C GLU A 207 6.07 -3.15 -47.25
N MET A 208 5.22 -3.70 -46.37
CA MET A 208 5.61 -4.09 -44.99
C MET A 208 6.69 -5.19 -44.95
N PRO A 209 7.52 -5.25 -43.90
CA PRO A 209 8.57 -6.27 -43.77
C PRO A 209 8.04 -7.72 -43.81
N PRO A 210 8.89 -8.70 -44.20
CA PRO A 210 8.51 -10.11 -44.31
C PRO A 210 8.53 -10.88 -42.98
N LYS A 211 9.15 -10.30 -41.95
CA LYS A 211 9.17 -10.78 -40.56
C LYS A 211 8.63 -9.69 -39.65
N PHE A 212 7.90 -10.10 -38.63
CA PHE A 212 7.31 -9.26 -37.58
C PHE A 212 7.58 -9.91 -36.22
N ASN A 213 7.78 -9.13 -35.16
CA ASN A 213 8.05 -9.66 -33.84
C ASN A 213 6.77 -9.90 -33.03
N LEU A 214 6.26 -11.13 -33.13
CA LEU A 214 5.01 -11.57 -32.47
C LEU A 214 5.11 -11.68 -30.93
N THR A 215 6.27 -11.42 -30.32
CA THR A 215 6.46 -11.41 -28.86
C THR A 215 5.64 -10.34 -28.13
N HIS A 216 4.99 -9.44 -28.86
CA HIS A 216 4.15 -8.38 -28.31
C HIS A 216 2.66 -8.61 -28.59
N LYS A 217 2.00 -9.17 -27.57
CA LYS A 217 0.61 -8.86 -27.14
C LYS A 217 -0.56 -9.55 -27.85
N GLN A 218 -0.58 -10.90 -27.78
CA GLN A 218 -1.68 -11.74 -28.27
C GLN A 218 -3.06 -11.58 -27.58
N LEU A 219 -3.24 -10.86 -26.45
CA LEU A 219 -4.59 -10.73 -25.85
C LEU A 219 -5.56 -9.89 -26.71
N LEU A 220 -5.07 -9.19 -27.73
CA LEU A 220 -5.93 -8.42 -28.63
C LEU A 220 -6.35 -9.18 -29.88
N PHE A 221 -5.57 -10.17 -30.33
CA PHE A 221 -5.86 -10.97 -31.52
C PHE A 221 -5.72 -12.45 -31.19
N ASP A 222 -6.79 -13.23 -31.40
CA ASP A 222 -6.81 -14.63 -30.99
C ASP A 222 -5.87 -15.51 -31.86
N PRO A 223 -5.50 -16.74 -31.42
CA PRO A 223 -4.60 -17.59 -32.18
C PRO A 223 -5.06 -17.91 -33.61
N ALA A 224 -6.36 -17.90 -33.91
CA ALA A 224 -6.88 -18.12 -35.26
C ALA A 224 -6.76 -16.84 -36.13
N GLU A 225 -6.92 -15.65 -35.54
CA GLU A 225 -6.58 -14.37 -36.20
C GLU A 225 -5.08 -14.28 -36.54
N ILE A 226 -4.22 -14.75 -35.64
CA ILE A 226 -2.77 -14.81 -35.85
C ILE A 226 -2.43 -15.85 -36.92
N GLN A 227 -3.13 -16.99 -36.97
CA GLN A 227 -3.01 -17.98 -38.04
C GLN A 227 -3.50 -17.44 -39.39
N GLU A 228 -4.58 -16.64 -39.42
CA GLU A 228 -5.05 -15.95 -40.63
C GLU A 228 -4.00 -14.93 -41.13
N PHE A 229 -3.38 -14.16 -40.24
CA PHE A 229 -2.21 -13.32 -40.56
C PHE A 229 -1.04 -14.13 -41.16
N SER A 230 -0.71 -15.29 -40.59
CA SER A 230 0.35 -16.17 -41.12
C SER A 230 0.02 -16.71 -42.52
N SER A 231 -1.26 -16.90 -42.86
CA SER A 231 -1.68 -17.27 -44.22
C SER A 231 -1.44 -16.16 -45.25
N VAL A 232 -1.45 -14.89 -44.83
CA VAL A 232 -1.22 -13.71 -45.69
C VAL A 232 0.27 -13.45 -45.93
N LYS A 233 1.17 -13.88 -45.01
CA LYS A 233 2.63 -13.86 -45.22
C LYS A 233 3.29 -15.20 -44.85
N GLN A 234 3.56 -16.00 -45.87
CA GLN A 234 4.23 -17.32 -45.82
C GLN A 234 5.61 -17.36 -45.12
N SER A 235 6.19 -16.20 -44.76
CA SER A 235 7.49 -16.07 -44.08
C SER A 235 7.41 -15.58 -42.62
N ALA A 236 6.20 -15.50 -42.05
CA ALA A 236 5.96 -14.99 -40.70
C ALA A 236 6.38 -16.00 -39.61
N SER A 237 7.70 -16.19 -39.43
CA SER A 237 8.24 -16.84 -38.24
C SER A 237 7.98 -15.97 -37.01
N VAL A 238 7.28 -16.49 -35.99
CA VAL A 238 7.37 -15.96 -34.62
C VAL A 238 8.85 -16.00 -34.23
N PRO A 239 9.50 -14.86 -33.92
CA PRO A 239 10.79 -14.91 -33.27
C PRO A 239 10.54 -15.40 -31.84
N THR A 240 11.05 -16.57 -31.50
CA THR A 240 11.33 -16.89 -30.10
C THR A 240 12.46 -15.96 -29.66
N ALA A 241 12.11 -14.72 -29.26
CA ALA A 241 13.08 -13.84 -28.66
C ALA A 241 13.65 -14.55 -27.44
N GLU A 242 14.98 -14.59 -27.34
CA GLU A 242 15.63 -15.00 -26.10
C GLU A 242 15.17 -14.02 -25.02
N VAL A 243 14.28 -14.47 -24.14
CA VAL A 243 13.88 -13.70 -22.98
C VAL A 243 15.15 -13.56 -22.14
N LYS A 244 15.80 -12.39 -22.24
CA LYS A 244 16.98 -12.06 -21.44
C LYS A 244 16.52 -11.92 -20.00
N ASP A 245 16.46 -13.04 -19.28
CA ASP A 245 15.76 -13.21 -17.99
C ASP A 245 16.67 -13.08 -16.76
N SER A 246 17.96 -12.82 -17.00
CA SER A 246 19.02 -12.61 -16.02
C SER A 246 18.79 -11.35 -15.18
N TYR A 247 19.44 -11.27 -14.03
CA TYR A 247 19.60 -9.98 -13.33
C TYR A 247 20.61 -9.09 -14.06
N ASP A 248 20.59 -7.79 -13.75
CA ASP A 248 21.58 -6.84 -14.24
C ASP A 248 23.00 -7.28 -13.76
N PRO A 249 23.99 -7.42 -14.67
CA PRO A 249 25.30 -7.98 -14.33
C PRO A 249 26.12 -7.12 -13.34
N ASN A 250 25.71 -5.86 -13.13
CA ASN A 250 26.32 -4.97 -12.15
C ASN A 250 25.84 -5.23 -10.71
N LEU A 251 24.76 -5.99 -10.51
CA LEU A 251 24.21 -6.31 -9.19
C LEU A 251 24.95 -7.49 -8.56
N GLU A 252 25.99 -7.18 -7.80
CA GLU A 252 26.97 -8.19 -7.36
C GLU A 252 26.40 -9.23 -6.39
N LEU A 253 25.48 -8.81 -5.51
CA LEU A 253 24.88 -9.64 -4.47
C LEU A 253 24.01 -10.78 -5.03
N VAL A 254 23.57 -10.68 -6.28
CA VAL A 254 22.68 -11.67 -6.91
C VAL A 254 23.36 -12.51 -7.99
N LYS A 255 24.68 -12.36 -8.18
CA LYS A 255 25.47 -13.14 -9.16
C LYS A 255 25.39 -14.65 -8.88
N THR A 256 25.35 -15.05 -7.62
CA THR A 256 25.26 -16.46 -7.17
C THR A 256 23.87 -17.08 -7.39
N LEU A 257 22.81 -16.29 -7.40
CA LEU A 257 21.44 -16.76 -7.66
C LEU A 257 21.19 -17.17 -9.12
N CYS A 258 22.06 -16.73 -10.04
CA CYS A 258 21.98 -17.03 -11.47
C CYS A 258 22.51 -18.43 -11.84
N ASP A 259 23.12 -19.17 -10.91
CA ASP A 259 23.58 -20.54 -11.14
C ASP A 259 22.40 -21.53 -11.21
N PRO A 260 22.21 -22.29 -12.31
CA PRO A 260 21.17 -23.31 -12.44
C PRO A 260 21.50 -24.62 -11.71
N SER A 261 22.60 -24.72 -10.94
CA SER A 261 23.02 -25.93 -10.25
C SER A 261 21.91 -26.61 -9.43
N PHE A 262 21.89 -27.95 -9.53
CA PHE A 262 20.89 -28.83 -8.93
C PHE A 262 21.38 -29.37 -7.59
N SER A 263 20.82 -28.85 -6.49
CA SER A 263 20.91 -29.46 -5.16
C SER A 263 19.98 -30.68 -5.08
N PRO A 264 20.47 -31.90 -4.83
CA PRO A 264 19.62 -33.06 -4.58
C PRO A 264 18.76 -32.85 -3.33
N GLY A 265 17.48 -33.26 -3.38
CA GLY A 265 16.56 -33.13 -2.25
C GLY A 265 15.96 -31.72 -2.05
N TYR A 266 16.04 -30.84 -3.05
CA TYR A 266 15.38 -29.53 -3.00
C TYR A 266 13.86 -29.64 -2.83
N ASP A 267 13.32 -28.89 -1.88
CA ASP A 267 11.95 -28.99 -1.40
C ASP A 267 11.22 -27.64 -1.57
N SER A 268 10.82 -27.32 -2.81
CA SER A 268 10.17 -26.04 -3.19
C SER A 268 9.20 -25.49 -2.13
N PRO A 269 9.37 -24.24 -1.66
CA PRO A 269 8.60 -23.69 -0.56
C PRO A 269 7.11 -23.44 -0.89
N PHE A 270 6.74 -23.54 -2.17
CA PHE A 270 5.41 -23.21 -2.69
C PHE A 270 4.56 -24.44 -3.05
N VAL A 271 5.15 -25.63 -3.13
CA VAL A 271 4.42 -26.88 -3.44
C VAL A 271 3.69 -27.38 -2.19
N ILE A 272 2.42 -27.74 -2.33
CA ILE A 272 1.55 -28.22 -1.26
C ILE A 272 1.11 -29.65 -1.58
N ASN A 273 1.68 -30.63 -0.89
CA ASN A 273 1.55 -32.05 -1.23
C ASN A 273 0.10 -32.58 -1.27
N GLN A 274 -0.85 -31.91 -0.59
CA GLN A 274 -2.27 -32.28 -0.56
C GLN A 274 -3.13 -31.60 -1.65
N ARG A 275 -2.58 -30.73 -2.51
CA ARG A 275 -3.35 -29.93 -3.48
C ARG A 275 -2.95 -30.24 -4.93
N SER A 276 -3.91 -30.57 -5.78
CA SER A 276 -3.65 -30.91 -7.19
C SER A 276 -3.70 -29.69 -8.12
N LYS A 277 -3.11 -29.80 -9.31
CA LYS A 277 -3.27 -28.81 -10.41
C LYS A 277 -4.75 -28.53 -10.72
N MET A 278 -5.64 -29.51 -10.54
CA MET A 278 -7.10 -29.35 -10.74
C MET A 278 -7.78 -28.52 -9.64
N ASP A 279 -7.32 -28.62 -8.39
CA ASP A 279 -7.83 -27.77 -7.30
C ASP A 279 -7.53 -26.31 -7.56
N TYR A 280 -6.29 -26.00 -7.91
CA TYR A 280 -5.89 -24.64 -8.30
C TYR A 280 -6.70 -24.12 -9.52
N ILE A 281 -7.03 -24.96 -10.51
CA ILE A 281 -7.84 -24.56 -11.66
C ILE A 281 -9.30 -24.25 -11.25
N ARG A 282 -9.91 -25.05 -10.37
CA ARG A 282 -11.24 -24.76 -9.80
C ARG A 282 -11.24 -23.42 -9.06
N ASP A 283 -10.27 -23.24 -8.17
CA ASP A 283 -10.20 -22.06 -7.29
C ASP A 283 -9.82 -20.79 -8.08
N PHE A 284 -9.20 -20.93 -9.26
CA PHE A 284 -8.92 -19.85 -10.20
C PHE A 284 -10.18 -19.31 -10.89
N GLU A 285 -11.17 -20.16 -11.21
CA GLU A 285 -12.45 -19.69 -11.76
C GLU A 285 -13.22 -18.84 -10.73
N GLU A 286 -13.19 -19.24 -9.46
CA GLU A 286 -13.77 -18.45 -8.36
C GLU A 286 -13.02 -17.13 -8.16
N GLN A 287 -11.68 -17.16 -8.21
CA GLN A 287 -10.83 -15.97 -8.13
C GLN A 287 -11.18 -14.96 -9.24
N LEU A 288 -11.24 -15.40 -10.51
CA LEU A 288 -11.60 -14.54 -11.64
C LEU A 288 -13.02 -13.96 -11.50
N GLN A 289 -14.00 -14.76 -11.06
CA GLN A 289 -15.36 -14.28 -10.82
C GLN A 289 -15.42 -13.24 -9.69
N SER A 290 -14.66 -13.44 -8.61
CA SER A 290 -14.56 -12.49 -7.50
C SER A 290 -13.89 -11.17 -7.91
N GLU A 291 -12.81 -11.25 -8.69
CA GLU A 291 -12.13 -10.09 -9.27
C GLU A 291 -13.07 -9.28 -10.18
N MET A 292 -13.77 -9.94 -11.10
CA MET A 292 -14.73 -9.29 -12.00
C MET A 292 -15.94 -8.69 -11.26
N GLY A 293 -16.40 -9.33 -10.19
CA GLY A 293 -17.50 -8.86 -9.35
C GLY A 293 -17.16 -7.66 -8.44
N GLY A 294 -15.88 -7.43 -8.15
CA GLY A 294 -15.37 -6.26 -7.42
C GLY A 294 -15.65 -6.21 -5.91
N TYR A 295 -16.71 -6.85 -5.43
CA TYR A 295 -17.06 -7.02 -4.03
C TYR A 295 -17.40 -8.48 -3.68
N MET A 296 -16.84 -8.96 -2.57
CA MET A 296 -17.19 -10.23 -1.93
C MET A 296 -18.20 -9.99 -0.80
N LYS A 297 -19.20 -10.88 -0.70
CA LYS A 297 -20.14 -10.94 0.44
C LYS A 297 -19.68 -12.03 1.41
N VAL A 298 -19.53 -11.68 2.68
CA VAL A 298 -19.10 -12.57 3.76
C VAL A 298 -20.18 -12.60 4.83
N GLU A 299 -20.46 -13.75 5.45
CA GLU A 299 -21.48 -13.86 6.51
C GLU A 299 -21.15 -12.93 7.70
N ASN A 300 -22.11 -12.09 8.10
CA ASN A 300 -21.99 -11.32 9.34
C ASN A 300 -22.25 -12.23 10.54
N PHE A 301 -21.25 -13.00 10.96
CA PHE A 301 -21.34 -13.99 12.04
C PHE A 301 -21.79 -13.40 13.40
N THR A 302 -21.74 -12.07 13.58
CA THR A 302 -22.22 -11.40 14.80
C THR A 302 -23.70 -11.03 14.76
N ARG A 303 -24.42 -11.37 13.69
CA ARG A 303 -25.86 -11.08 13.54
C ARG A 303 -26.66 -11.88 14.57
N ARG A 304 -27.38 -11.19 15.47
CA ARG A 304 -28.06 -11.79 16.63
C ARG A 304 -29.31 -12.58 16.27
N ASP A 305 -30.20 -11.99 15.46
CA ASP A 305 -31.38 -12.67 14.94
C ASP A 305 -31.23 -12.89 13.44
N LYS A 306 -31.01 -14.15 13.03
CA LYS A 306 -30.93 -14.55 11.62
C LYS A 306 -32.30 -14.77 10.96
N THR A 307 -33.37 -14.88 11.75
CA THR A 307 -34.74 -15.18 11.30
C THR A 307 -35.55 -13.91 10.99
N ALA A 308 -35.26 -12.80 11.67
CA ALA A 308 -35.77 -11.49 11.32
C ALA A 308 -35.34 -11.04 9.92
N LYS A 309 -35.99 -9.99 9.39
CA LYS A 309 -35.56 -9.30 8.17
C LYS A 309 -34.28 -8.51 8.42
N SER A 310 -33.29 -8.65 7.53
CA SER A 310 -31.99 -7.99 7.69
C SER A 310 -32.01 -6.55 7.15
N MET A 311 -30.95 -5.79 7.41
CA MET A 311 -30.84 -4.41 6.92
C MET A 311 -30.90 -4.31 5.39
N GLU A 312 -30.42 -5.33 4.67
CA GLU A 312 -30.58 -5.48 3.22
C GLU A 312 -32.06 -5.53 2.80
N ASP A 313 -32.92 -6.28 3.51
CA ASP A 313 -34.36 -6.35 3.21
C ASP A 313 -35.07 -5.00 3.36
N TYR A 314 -34.67 -4.20 4.36
CA TYR A 314 -35.20 -2.85 4.56
C TYR A 314 -34.75 -1.90 3.45
N ILE A 315 -33.49 -1.99 3.02
CA ILE A 315 -32.94 -1.19 1.91
C ILE A 315 -33.60 -1.57 0.58
N ALA A 316 -33.86 -2.86 0.33
CA ALA A 316 -34.64 -3.34 -0.80
C ALA A 316 -36.09 -2.82 -0.74
N LYS A 317 -36.73 -2.86 0.43
CA LYS A 317 -38.09 -2.30 0.64
C LYS A 317 -38.15 -0.79 0.38
N TRP A 318 -37.07 -0.04 0.62
CA TRP A 318 -36.96 1.38 0.29
C TRP A 318 -36.59 1.67 -1.19
N LYS A 319 -36.42 0.62 -2.01
CA LYS A 319 -36.14 0.71 -3.46
C LYS A 319 -34.91 1.54 -3.80
N TRP A 320 -33.83 1.40 -3.01
CA TRP A 320 -32.62 2.20 -3.23
C TRP A 320 -31.96 1.92 -4.58
N LYS A 321 -31.97 0.69 -5.10
CA LYS A 321 -31.44 0.37 -6.44
C LYS A 321 -32.19 1.15 -7.52
N GLU A 322 -33.51 1.07 -7.50
CA GLU A 322 -34.39 1.72 -8.48
C GLU A 322 -34.33 3.25 -8.39
N ASN A 323 -34.28 3.81 -7.17
CA ASN A 323 -34.11 5.24 -6.95
C ASN A 323 -32.75 5.74 -7.48
N ILE A 324 -31.66 4.99 -7.20
CA ILE A 324 -30.32 5.27 -7.73
C ILE A 324 -30.32 5.22 -9.26
N GLU A 325 -30.95 4.21 -9.86
CA GLU A 325 -31.04 4.06 -11.32
C GLU A 325 -31.81 5.23 -11.97
N ILE A 326 -32.98 5.59 -11.42
CA ILE A 326 -33.79 6.73 -11.88
C ILE A 326 -33.01 8.04 -11.76
N LYS A 327 -32.29 8.25 -10.65
CA LYS A 327 -31.48 9.45 -10.44
C LYS A 327 -30.23 9.47 -11.32
N LEU A 328 -29.58 8.35 -11.54
CA LEU A 328 -28.44 8.23 -12.46
C LEU A 328 -28.88 8.58 -13.89
N LYS A 329 -30.02 8.05 -14.35
CA LYS A 329 -30.68 8.40 -15.63
C LYS A 329 -31.09 9.88 -15.73
N GLN A 330 -31.38 10.55 -14.61
CA GLN A 330 -31.62 12.00 -14.57
C GLN A 330 -30.32 12.80 -14.68
N HIS A 331 -29.33 12.52 -13.83
CA HIS A 331 -28.05 13.25 -13.82
C HIS A 331 -27.25 13.04 -15.10
N GLN A 332 -27.24 11.84 -15.69
CA GLN A 332 -26.60 11.55 -16.99
C GLN A 332 -27.03 12.56 -18.07
N LYS A 333 -28.32 12.87 -18.18
CA LYS A 333 -28.86 13.82 -19.16
C LYS A 333 -28.37 15.25 -18.96
N SER A 334 -27.95 15.62 -17.75
CA SER A 334 -27.36 16.93 -17.44
C SER A 334 -25.83 16.96 -17.45
N ILE A 335 -25.14 15.85 -17.77
CA ILE A 335 -23.67 15.83 -17.86
C ILE A 335 -23.22 16.52 -19.15
N HIS A 336 -22.81 17.79 -19.03
CA HIS A 336 -22.14 18.54 -20.10
C HIS A 336 -20.73 18.02 -20.44
N ASP A 337 -20.09 17.27 -19.53
CA ASP A 337 -18.82 16.60 -19.79
C ASP A 337 -19.04 15.41 -20.74
N SER A 338 -18.78 15.63 -22.03
CA SER A 338 -19.08 14.69 -23.10
C SER A 338 -18.55 13.28 -22.85
N PHE A 339 -17.38 13.15 -22.22
CA PHE A 339 -16.76 11.86 -21.92
C PHE A 339 -17.50 11.11 -20.80
N LEU A 340 -17.84 11.79 -19.70
CA LEU A 340 -18.51 11.15 -18.56
C LEU A 340 -19.94 10.73 -18.89
N ASN A 341 -20.63 11.55 -19.70
CA ASN A 341 -21.94 11.21 -20.24
C ASN A 341 -21.85 9.95 -21.13
N GLN A 342 -20.83 9.88 -21.99
CA GLN A 342 -20.57 8.76 -22.88
C GLN A 342 -20.21 7.45 -22.15
N CYS A 343 -19.45 7.51 -21.05
CA CYS A 343 -19.14 6.34 -20.21
C CYS A 343 -20.43 5.73 -19.65
N LEU A 344 -21.27 6.54 -19.01
CA LEU A 344 -22.53 6.07 -18.40
C LEU A 344 -23.57 5.64 -19.45
N SER A 345 -23.53 6.19 -20.66
CA SER A 345 -24.38 5.73 -21.77
C SER A 345 -24.00 4.34 -22.30
N SER A 346 -22.80 3.86 -22.02
CA SER A 346 -22.24 2.63 -22.61
C SER A 346 -22.40 1.36 -21.77
N VAL A 347 -23.11 1.45 -20.65
CA VAL A 347 -23.29 0.39 -19.65
C VAL A 347 -24.75 0.30 -19.22
N ASP A 348 -25.17 -0.84 -18.68
CA ASP A 348 -26.48 -0.91 -18.02
C ASP A 348 -26.46 -0.09 -16.72
N LEU A 349 -27.29 0.95 -16.70
CA LEU A 349 -27.48 1.83 -15.55
C LEU A 349 -28.14 1.11 -14.37
N GLY A 350 -28.90 0.04 -14.62
CA GLY A 350 -29.44 -0.84 -13.57
C GLY A 350 -28.33 -1.63 -12.86
N LYS A 351 -27.36 -2.15 -13.61
CA LYS A 351 -26.15 -2.79 -13.07
C LYS A 351 -25.21 -1.77 -12.41
N CYS A 352 -25.05 -0.57 -12.95
CA CYS A 352 -24.36 0.52 -12.24
C CYS A 352 -25.02 0.84 -10.89
N ALA A 353 -26.35 0.93 -10.85
CA ALA A 353 -27.08 1.20 -9.61
C ALA A 353 -26.90 0.08 -8.57
N GLU A 354 -26.82 -1.18 -9.00
CA GLU A 354 -26.49 -2.32 -8.15
C GLU A 354 -25.06 -2.27 -7.60
N ILE A 355 -24.07 -1.92 -8.43
CA ILE A 355 -22.67 -1.77 -8.02
C ILE A 355 -22.52 -0.61 -7.03
N MET A 356 -23.16 0.52 -7.29
CA MET A 356 -23.25 1.64 -6.35
C MET A 356 -23.92 1.23 -5.03
N LEU A 357 -24.98 0.41 -5.09
CA LEU A 357 -25.66 -0.08 -3.90
C LEU A 357 -24.79 -1.07 -3.10
N ASN A 358 -24.01 -1.93 -3.75
CA ASN A 358 -23.01 -2.78 -3.08
C ASN A 358 -21.93 -1.94 -2.37
N THR A 359 -21.46 -0.84 -2.97
CA THR A 359 -20.57 0.14 -2.32
C THR A 359 -21.23 0.78 -1.11
N VAL A 360 -22.50 1.18 -1.21
CA VAL A 360 -23.29 1.72 -0.08
C VAL A 360 -23.49 0.66 1.02
N HIS A 361 -23.71 -0.60 0.66
CA HIS A 361 -23.82 -1.69 1.63
C HIS A 361 -22.51 -1.93 2.38
N ALA A 362 -21.35 -1.89 1.72
CA ALA A 362 -20.05 -1.98 2.38
C ALA A 362 -19.90 -0.91 3.47
N GLU A 363 -20.00 0.36 3.09
CA GLU A 363 -19.73 1.48 4.00
C GLU A 363 -20.81 1.63 5.11
N LEU A 364 -22.04 1.16 4.89
CA LEU A 364 -23.06 1.04 5.95
C LEU A 364 -22.87 -0.19 6.84
N SER A 365 -22.37 -1.32 6.32
CA SER A 365 -22.12 -2.55 7.10
C SER A 365 -21.02 -2.36 8.16
N GLU A 366 -20.17 -1.36 7.99
CA GLU A 366 -19.19 -0.94 8.99
C GLU A 366 -19.81 -0.33 10.26
N GLY A 367 -21.03 0.22 10.19
CA GLY A 367 -21.69 0.87 11.32
C GLY A 367 -21.08 2.21 11.76
N GLN A 368 -20.19 2.80 10.96
CA GLN A 368 -19.64 4.13 11.20
C GLN A 368 -20.75 5.21 11.22
N GLY A 369 -20.46 6.37 11.81
CA GLY A 369 -21.37 7.54 11.78
C GLY A 369 -21.04 8.56 10.68
N HIS A 370 -19.81 8.52 10.18
CA HIS A 370 -19.25 9.45 9.22
C HIS A 370 -18.36 8.67 8.25
N LEU A 371 -18.42 8.99 6.97
CA LEU A 371 -17.57 8.42 5.92
C LEU A 371 -16.72 9.54 5.30
N SER A 372 -15.49 9.24 4.87
CA SER A 372 -14.64 10.21 4.16
C SER A 372 -15.25 10.52 2.79
N GLU A 373 -15.68 11.78 2.56
CA GLU A 373 -16.29 12.17 1.28
C GLU A 373 -15.33 11.93 0.10
N SER A 374 -14.02 12.10 0.32
CA SER A 374 -13.00 11.85 -0.71
C SER A 374 -12.79 10.37 -0.98
N MET A 375 -12.90 9.51 0.03
CA MET A 375 -12.76 8.06 -0.14
C MET A 375 -13.99 7.49 -0.86
N PHE A 376 -15.18 7.73 -0.31
CA PHE A 376 -16.46 7.23 -0.84
C PHE A 376 -16.69 7.58 -2.32
N ARG A 377 -16.36 8.82 -2.72
CA ARG A 377 -16.37 9.24 -4.14
C ARG A 377 -15.43 8.42 -5.01
N THR A 378 -14.25 8.06 -4.49
CA THR A 378 -13.24 7.27 -5.20
C THR A 378 -13.67 5.81 -5.29
N THR A 379 -14.19 5.24 -4.20
CA THR A 379 -14.74 3.87 -4.16
C THR A 379 -15.87 3.69 -5.19
N LEU A 380 -16.85 4.61 -5.21
CA LEU A 380 -17.94 4.63 -6.20
C LEU A 380 -17.42 4.77 -7.64
N ALA A 381 -16.43 5.64 -7.85
CA ALA A 381 -15.86 5.88 -9.18
C ALA A 381 -15.16 4.64 -9.73
N ASP A 382 -14.26 4.04 -8.95
CA ASP A 382 -13.50 2.86 -9.38
C ASP A 382 -14.41 1.65 -9.63
N ALA A 383 -15.44 1.44 -8.81
CA ALA A 383 -16.39 0.36 -8.99
C ALA A 383 -17.22 0.49 -10.28
N VAL A 384 -17.71 1.70 -10.60
CA VAL A 384 -18.48 1.93 -11.84
C VAL A 384 -17.56 1.92 -13.08
N LEU A 385 -16.36 2.49 -12.99
CA LEU A 385 -15.41 2.51 -14.10
C LEU A 385 -14.88 1.10 -14.43
N HIS A 386 -14.77 0.20 -13.45
CA HIS A 386 -14.46 -1.22 -13.69
C HIS A 386 -15.56 -1.91 -14.52
N HIS A 387 -16.84 -1.60 -14.29
CA HIS A 387 -17.92 -2.15 -15.10
C HIS A 387 -17.93 -1.59 -16.54
N VAL A 388 -17.69 -0.28 -16.71
CA VAL A 388 -17.47 0.34 -18.04
C VAL A 388 -16.31 -0.34 -18.78
N TYR A 389 -15.28 -0.74 -18.04
CA TYR A 389 -14.13 -1.44 -18.59
C TYR A 389 -14.44 -2.88 -19.04
N ASN A 390 -15.19 -3.65 -18.25
CA ASN A 390 -15.57 -5.01 -18.62
C ASN A 390 -16.44 -5.03 -19.89
N VAL A 391 -17.46 -4.15 -19.98
CA VAL A 391 -18.30 -4.02 -21.18
C VAL A 391 -17.50 -3.58 -22.42
N PHE A 392 -16.44 -2.78 -22.23
CA PHE A 392 -15.51 -2.43 -23.31
C PHE A 392 -14.74 -3.65 -23.84
N LEU A 393 -14.26 -4.54 -22.96
CA LEU A 393 -13.57 -5.77 -23.36
C LEU A 393 -14.50 -6.76 -24.07
N GLU A 394 -15.71 -6.96 -23.54
CA GLU A 394 -16.77 -7.76 -24.17
C GLU A 394 -17.07 -7.26 -25.59
N LYS A 395 -17.08 -5.93 -25.80
CA LYS A 395 -17.31 -5.30 -27.11
C LYS A 395 -16.11 -5.34 -28.06
N LEU A 396 -14.92 -5.70 -27.59
CA LEU A 396 -13.75 -5.96 -28.45
C LEU A 396 -13.63 -7.44 -28.86
N ASP A 397 -14.51 -8.31 -28.37
CA ASP A 397 -14.33 -9.77 -28.44
C ASP A 397 -12.99 -10.21 -27.82
N VAL A 398 -12.60 -9.53 -26.73
CA VAL A 398 -11.41 -9.85 -25.92
C VAL A 398 -11.88 -10.49 -24.64
N SER A 399 -11.61 -11.80 -24.49
CA SER A 399 -11.79 -12.51 -23.23
C SER A 399 -10.45 -12.64 -22.51
N PRO A 400 -10.18 -11.84 -21.45
CA PRO A 400 -8.95 -11.98 -20.67
C PRO A 400 -8.77 -13.39 -20.13
N GLY A 401 -9.89 -14.04 -19.78
CA GLY A 401 -9.92 -15.34 -19.15
C GLY A 401 -9.40 -16.49 -20.02
N ARG A 402 -9.50 -16.49 -21.37
CA ARG A 402 -8.98 -17.62 -22.16
C ARG A 402 -7.45 -17.68 -22.08
N VAL A 403 -6.78 -16.65 -22.60
CA VAL A 403 -5.31 -16.58 -22.64
C VAL A 403 -4.71 -16.66 -21.23
N THR A 404 -5.41 -16.11 -20.23
CA THR A 404 -4.93 -16.16 -18.84
C THR A 404 -5.12 -17.55 -18.21
N ARG A 405 -6.16 -18.33 -18.56
CA ARG A 405 -6.30 -19.75 -18.13
C ARG A 405 -5.20 -20.63 -18.73
N GLU A 406 -4.89 -20.42 -20.01
CA GLU A 406 -3.86 -21.18 -20.74
C GLU A 406 -2.47 -20.94 -20.11
N VAL A 407 -2.08 -19.67 -19.93
CA VAL A 407 -0.82 -19.31 -19.23
C VAL A 407 -0.83 -19.75 -17.76
N PHE A 408 -1.97 -19.64 -17.06
CA PHE A 408 -2.07 -20.04 -15.65
C PHE A 408 -1.94 -21.56 -15.46
N SER A 409 -2.49 -22.37 -16.38
CA SER A 409 -2.30 -23.83 -16.38
C SER A 409 -0.81 -24.20 -16.40
N ASP A 410 -0.03 -23.62 -17.30
CA ASP A 410 1.42 -23.88 -17.40
C ASP A 410 2.16 -23.30 -16.17
N PHE A 411 1.74 -22.14 -15.69
CA PHE A 411 2.31 -21.49 -14.50
C PHE A 411 2.15 -22.33 -13.22
N LEU A 412 1.04 -23.07 -13.08
CA LEU A 412 0.81 -23.97 -11.94
C LEU A 412 1.83 -25.08 -11.80
N GLU A 413 2.61 -25.41 -12.83
CA GLU A 413 3.66 -26.42 -12.75
C GLU A 413 4.77 -26.00 -11.78
N TYR A 414 5.00 -24.69 -11.59
CA TYR A 414 5.87 -24.15 -10.54
C TYR A 414 5.42 -24.51 -9.11
N PHE A 415 4.11 -24.70 -8.93
CA PHE A 415 3.44 -25.00 -7.66
C PHE A 415 3.14 -26.50 -7.51
N CYS A 416 3.53 -27.32 -8.49
CA CYS A 416 3.34 -28.77 -8.51
C CYS A 416 4.67 -29.56 -8.64
N ASP A 417 5.69 -29.06 -9.34
CA ASP A 417 7.01 -29.69 -9.47
C ASP A 417 8.10 -28.86 -8.77
N HIS A 418 8.75 -29.48 -7.77
CA HIS A 418 9.84 -28.87 -7.03
C HIS A 418 11.05 -28.52 -7.91
N LYS A 419 11.29 -29.24 -9.01
CA LYS A 419 12.44 -29.01 -9.93
C LYS A 419 12.32 -27.67 -10.65
N ILE A 420 11.11 -27.29 -11.07
CA ILE A 420 10.85 -26.05 -11.80
C ILE A 420 11.18 -24.85 -10.91
N ALA A 421 10.73 -24.89 -9.66
CA ALA A 421 10.98 -23.83 -8.68
C ALA A 421 12.44 -23.72 -8.20
N GLN A 422 13.24 -24.78 -8.38
CA GLN A 422 14.68 -24.78 -8.10
C GLN A 422 15.49 -24.03 -9.16
N ILE A 423 15.13 -24.23 -10.43
CA ILE A 423 15.85 -23.71 -11.59
C ILE A 423 15.43 -22.27 -11.90
N TYR A 424 14.15 -21.94 -11.76
CA TYR A 424 13.59 -20.64 -12.16
C TYR A 424 13.02 -19.84 -10.97
N SER A 425 13.08 -18.51 -11.05
CA SER A 425 12.20 -17.65 -10.23
C SER A 425 10.77 -17.65 -10.79
N ILE A 426 9.80 -17.22 -9.98
CA ILE A 426 8.38 -17.18 -10.36
C ILE A 426 8.16 -16.34 -11.63
N ARG A 427 8.87 -15.20 -11.74
CA ARG A 427 8.87 -14.33 -12.93
C ARG A 427 9.43 -15.02 -14.17
N GLN A 428 10.55 -15.74 -14.03
CA GLN A 428 11.17 -16.47 -15.15
C GLN A 428 10.29 -17.63 -15.65
N TRP A 429 9.61 -18.35 -14.73
CA TRP A 429 8.66 -19.39 -15.15
C TRP A 429 7.43 -18.78 -15.81
N TRP A 430 6.87 -17.70 -15.26
CA TRP A 430 5.77 -16.97 -15.90
C TRP A 430 6.16 -16.46 -17.30
N ASN A 431 7.36 -15.89 -17.46
CA ASN A 431 7.88 -15.47 -18.76
C ASN A 431 7.95 -16.64 -19.76
N ARG A 432 8.32 -17.84 -19.30
CA ARG A 432 8.34 -19.07 -20.11
C ARG A 432 6.94 -19.59 -20.46
N CYS A 433 6.00 -19.58 -19.52
CA CYS A 433 4.59 -19.94 -19.74
C CYS A 433 3.88 -18.98 -20.70
N CYS A 434 4.17 -17.68 -20.56
CA CYS A 434 3.77 -16.70 -21.57
C CYS A 434 4.40 -17.05 -22.93
N SER A 435 5.70 -17.33 -22.99
CA SER A 435 6.39 -17.63 -24.26
C SER A 435 5.91 -18.93 -24.93
N SER A 436 5.59 -20.00 -24.19
CA SER A 436 5.02 -21.25 -24.75
C SER A 436 3.65 -21.01 -25.36
N GLN A 437 2.82 -20.21 -24.70
CA GLN A 437 1.53 -19.74 -25.21
C GLN A 437 1.66 -18.54 -26.18
N ASN A 438 2.88 -18.14 -26.55
CA ASN A 438 3.22 -17.00 -27.43
C ASN A 438 2.72 -15.60 -26.95
N VAL A 439 2.39 -15.49 -25.67
CA VAL A 439 1.89 -14.29 -24.97
C VAL A 439 3.05 -13.39 -24.52
N ASP A 440 2.84 -12.06 -24.50
CA ASP A 440 3.76 -11.10 -23.90
C ASP A 440 3.59 -11.07 -22.37
N PRO A 441 4.62 -11.26 -21.53
CA PRO A 441 4.47 -11.15 -20.07
C PRO A 441 3.99 -9.75 -19.62
N THR A 442 4.42 -8.70 -20.34
CA THR A 442 4.08 -7.28 -20.12
C THR A 442 2.68 -6.89 -20.61
N LEU A 443 1.87 -7.87 -21.00
CA LEU A 443 0.52 -7.68 -21.52
C LEU A 443 -0.46 -7.12 -20.49
N THR A 444 -0.63 -5.81 -20.58
CA THR A 444 -1.76 -5.03 -20.08
C THR A 444 -2.93 -5.12 -21.06
N LEU A 445 -4.15 -5.30 -20.54
CA LEU A 445 -5.36 -5.05 -21.32
C LEU A 445 -5.43 -3.55 -21.70
N PRO A 446 -5.89 -3.19 -22.91
CA PRO A 446 -5.82 -1.82 -23.41
C PRO A 446 -6.78 -0.89 -22.66
N CYS A 447 -6.47 0.42 -22.62
CA CYS A 447 -7.36 1.48 -22.12
C CYS A 447 -7.74 1.46 -20.61
N ILE A 448 -7.08 0.67 -19.77
CA ILE A 448 -7.52 0.37 -18.39
C ILE A 448 -7.46 1.54 -17.38
N ASP A 449 -6.53 2.49 -17.50
CA ASP A 449 -6.41 3.60 -16.53
C ASP A 449 -7.22 4.85 -16.90
N PHE A 450 -8.43 4.92 -16.33
CA PHE A 450 -9.19 6.16 -16.19
C PHE A 450 -8.49 7.11 -15.20
N LYS A 451 -7.95 8.24 -15.66
CA LYS A 451 -7.15 9.14 -14.81
C LYS A 451 -7.92 9.71 -13.60
N PHE A 452 -7.18 10.02 -12.52
CA PHE A 452 -7.65 10.65 -11.27
C PHE A 452 -8.69 11.79 -11.45
N TYR A 453 -8.51 12.67 -12.44
CA TYR A 453 -9.46 13.76 -12.71
C TYR A 453 -10.84 13.25 -13.16
N SER A 454 -10.87 12.21 -13.99
CA SER A 454 -12.10 11.55 -14.43
C SER A 454 -12.73 10.76 -13.29
N ARG A 455 -11.94 9.99 -12.53
CA ARG A 455 -12.40 9.30 -11.30
C ARG A 455 -13.04 10.28 -10.31
N LYS A 456 -12.38 11.42 -10.05
CA LYS A 456 -12.90 12.46 -9.17
C LYS A 456 -14.24 13.03 -9.67
N LYS A 457 -14.33 13.41 -10.94
CA LYS A 457 -15.57 13.99 -11.52
C LYS A 457 -16.72 12.99 -11.55
N ILE A 458 -16.48 11.73 -11.95
CA ILE A 458 -17.55 10.72 -11.94
C ILE A 458 -17.96 10.40 -10.50
N GLY A 459 -17.00 10.27 -9.58
CA GLY A 459 -17.26 10.10 -8.15
C GLY A 459 -18.07 11.25 -7.53
N GLU A 460 -17.84 12.49 -7.94
CA GLU A 460 -18.64 13.66 -7.55
C GLU A 460 -20.11 13.54 -7.99
N ILE A 461 -20.37 13.01 -9.19
CA ILE A 461 -21.73 12.78 -9.72
C ILE A 461 -22.38 11.56 -9.06
N LEU A 462 -21.68 10.43 -8.98
CA LEU A 462 -22.16 9.19 -8.38
C LEU A 462 -22.48 9.36 -6.88
N CYS A 463 -21.62 10.06 -6.15
CA CYS A 463 -21.90 10.44 -4.76
C CYS A 463 -23.16 11.31 -4.67
N LYS A 464 -23.32 12.32 -5.53
CA LYS A 464 -24.54 13.16 -5.54
C LYS A 464 -25.80 12.34 -5.82
N VAL A 465 -25.74 11.39 -6.76
CA VAL A 465 -26.83 10.43 -7.03
C VAL A 465 -27.20 9.65 -5.76
N VAL A 466 -26.23 9.04 -5.06
CA VAL A 466 -26.50 8.31 -3.80
C VAL A 466 -27.18 9.20 -2.76
N MET A 467 -26.66 10.42 -2.54
CA MET A 467 -27.17 11.39 -1.55
C MET A 467 -28.61 11.87 -1.86
N GLU A 468 -29.02 11.87 -3.13
CA GLU A 468 -30.37 12.22 -3.57
C GLU A 468 -31.33 11.02 -3.61
N SER A 469 -30.83 9.80 -3.70
CA SER A 469 -31.63 8.57 -3.95
C SER A 469 -31.95 7.78 -2.69
N CYS A 470 -31.05 7.79 -1.71
CA CYS A 470 -31.16 6.98 -0.51
C CYS A 470 -32.01 7.72 0.54
N THR A 471 -33.33 7.55 0.48
CA THR A 471 -34.26 7.96 1.53
C THR A 471 -34.82 6.74 2.27
N PHE A 472 -35.16 6.90 3.54
CA PHE A 472 -35.70 5.83 4.37
C PHE A 472 -36.94 6.30 5.13
N LEU A 473 -37.90 5.39 5.34
CA LEU A 473 -39.16 5.70 6.00
C LEU A 473 -39.07 5.50 7.51
N HIS A 474 -39.37 6.55 8.29
CA HIS A 474 -39.44 6.50 9.75
C HIS A 474 -40.54 7.44 10.27
N ARG A 475 -41.39 6.95 11.19
CA ARG A 475 -42.55 7.69 11.75
C ARG A 475 -43.40 8.38 10.67
N SER A 476 -43.69 7.66 9.59
CA SER A 476 -44.44 8.15 8.41
C SER A 476 -43.84 9.36 7.68
N ARG A 477 -42.56 9.68 7.91
CA ARG A 477 -41.77 10.66 7.15
C ARG A 477 -40.66 9.96 6.37
N SER A 478 -40.23 10.56 5.27
CA SER A 478 -39.15 10.07 4.40
C SER A 478 -37.91 10.94 4.58
N ASP A 479 -36.98 10.51 5.42
CA ASP A 479 -35.74 11.23 5.71
C ASP A 479 -34.63 10.80 4.74
N ARG A 480 -33.63 11.66 4.49
CA ARG A 480 -32.43 11.29 3.71
C ARG A 480 -31.46 10.48 4.57
N ALA A 481 -30.93 9.40 4.02
CA ALA A 481 -29.96 8.52 4.69
C ALA A 481 -28.63 9.23 5.01
N PHE A 482 -28.25 10.21 4.19
CA PHE A 482 -26.93 10.83 4.21
C PHE A 482 -27.00 12.37 4.13
N THR A 483 -26.10 13.07 4.84
CA THR A 483 -25.88 14.53 4.73
C THR A 483 -24.40 14.87 4.70
N SER A 484 -24.00 15.96 4.04
CA SER A 484 -22.60 16.41 4.03
C SER A 484 -22.28 17.29 5.24
N ALA A 485 -21.20 16.99 5.95
CA ALA A 485 -20.74 17.71 7.14
C ALA A 485 -19.27 18.14 7.02
N ASN A 486 -18.90 19.27 7.64
CA ASN A 486 -17.49 19.65 7.83
C ASN A 486 -17.08 19.26 9.25
N VAL A 487 -16.14 18.32 9.39
CA VAL A 487 -15.68 17.81 10.69
C VAL A 487 -14.24 18.27 10.95
N SER A 488 -13.98 18.84 12.11
CA SER A 488 -12.63 19.08 12.62
C SER A 488 -12.07 17.78 13.20
N LEU A 489 -11.16 17.12 12.47
CA LEU A 489 -10.41 15.97 12.99
C LEU A 489 -9.23 16.50 13.81
N GLU A 490 -9.17 16.15 15.09
CA GLU A 490 -8.19 16.67 16.06
C GLU A 490 -6.72 16.41 15.63
N SER A 491 -6.45 15.26 15.01
CA SER A 491 -5.16 14.88 14.45
C SER A 491 -4.76 15.64 13.16
N LEU A 492 -5.69 16.38 12.54
CA LEU A 492 -5.47 17.15 11.31
C LEU A 492 -5.80 18.65 11.46
N SER A 493 -6.37 19.06 12.61
CA SER A 493 -6.77 20.44 12.93
C SER A 493 -5.57 21.30 13.32
N ILE A 494 -4.63 21.43 12.39
CA ILE A 494 -3.57 22.44 12.48
C ILE A 494 -4.23 23.83 12.43
N LEU A 495 -4.02 24.63 13.46
CA LEU A 495 -4.32 26.06 13.43
C LEU A 495 -3.49 26.71 12.33
N SER A 496 -4.16 27.20 11.28
CA SER A 496 -3.51 28.01 10.26
C SER A 496 -3.00 29.34 10.85
N PRO A 497 -2.05 30.05 10.20
CA PRO A 497 -1.58 31.38 10.64
C PRO A 497 -2.65 32.50 10.70
N HIS A 498 -3.91 32.15 10.48
CA HIS A 498 -5.08 33.04 10.56
C HIS A 498 -6.14 32.48 11.54
N ASN A 499 -5.72 31.63 12.49
CA ASN A 499 -6.54 30.92 13.48
C ASN A 499 -7.73 30.10 12.92
N LYS A 500 -7.74 29.79 11.63
CA LYS A 500 -8.76 28.91 11.04
C LYS A 500 -8.37 27.45 11.25
N ILE A 501 -9.27 26.70 11.87
CA ILE A 501 -9.21 25.24 11.99
C ILE A 501 -9.42 24.62 10.60
N LYS A 502 -8.63 23.60 10.27
CA LYS A 502 -8.74 22.85 9.01
C LYS A 502 -9.71 21.68 9.14
N CYS A 503 -10.96 21.87 8.72
CA CYS A 503 -11.95 20.80 8.68
C CYS A 503 -11.81 19.91 7.43
N VAL A 504 -12.25 18.65 7.54
CA VAL A 504 -12.39 17.68 6.45
C VAL A 504 -13.88 17.48 6.14
N LYS A 505 -14.22 17.26 4.87
CA LYS A 505 -15.60 16.93 4.47
C LYS A 505 -15.89 15.45 4.72
N MET A 506 -16.97 15.20 5.44
CA MET A 506 -17.49 13.87 5.74
C MET A 506 -18.93 13.73 5.23
N ILE A 507 -19.33 12.50 4.94
CA ILE A 507 -20.72 12.12 4.73
C ILE A 507 -21.22 11.56 6.06
N HIS A 508 -22.14 12.27 6.70
CA HIS A 508 -22.77 11.88 7.95
C HIS A 508 -24.00 11.00 7.66
N ILE A 509 -24.09 9.85 8.35
CA ILE A 509 -25.20 8.90 8.25
C ILE A 509 -26.30 9.31 9.24
N HIS A 510 -27.55 9.36 8.78
CA HIS A 510 -28.65 9.86 9.59
C HIS A 510 -28.80 9.11 10.92
N PRO A 511 -28.96 9.79 12.09
CA PRO A 511 -28.84 9.11 13.40
C PRO A 511 -29.88 8.00 13.62
N VAL A 512 -31.10 8.19 13.08
CA VAL A 512 -32.15 7.17 13.10
C VAL A 512 -31.72 5.94 12.29
N LEU A 513 -31.20 6.12 11.07
CA LEU A 513 -30.74 5.01 10.22
C LEU A 513 -29.56 4.28 10.87
N LYS A 514 -28.61 5.01 11.45
CA LYS A 514 -27.51 4.44 12.24
C LYS A 514 -28.01 3.57 13.40
N ASN A 515 -29.05 4.02 14.11
CA ASN A 515 -29.69 3.27 15.19
C ASN A 515 -30.53 2.08 14.70
N MET A 516 -31.07 2.13 13.47
CA MET A 516 -31.70 0.97 12.82
C MET A 516 -30.67 -0.08 12.43
N ILE A 517 -29.55 0.32 11.80
CA ILE A 517 -28.44 -0.58 11.44
C ILE A 517 -27.92 -1.33 12.68
N LYS A 518 -27.76 -0.63 13.82
CA LYS A 518 -27.35 -1.21 15.12
C LYS A 518 -28.37 -2.16 15.79
N LYS A 519 -29.60 -2.26 15.28
CA LYS A 519 -30.66 -3.13 15.83
C LYS A 519 -31.08 -4.26 14.89
N ILE A 520 -31.13 -3.98 13.59
CA ILE A 520 -31.58 -4.92 12.55
C ILE A 520 -30.39 -5.76 12.05
N GLU A 521 -29.21 -5.13 11.96
CA GLU A 521 -27.95 -5.71 11.50
C GLU A 521 -27.98 -6.17 10.02
N PHE A 522 -26.82 -6.15 9.36
CA PHE A 522 -26.67 -6.71 8.01
C PHE A 522 -26.52 -8.23 8.08
N ASN A 523 -27.00 -8.97 7.08
CA ASN A 523 -26.72 -10.39 6.96
C ASN A 523 -25.31 -10.64 6.42
N HIS A 524 -24.81 -9.75 5.56
CA HIS A 524 -23.47 -9.84 4.99
C HIS A 524 -22.62 -8.60 5.29
N LEU A 525 -21.33 -8.83 5.48
CA LEU A 525 -20.29 -7.81 5.38
C LEU A 525 -19.77 -7.82 3.94
N PHE A 526 -19.51 -6.63 3.38
CA PHE A 526 -19.10 -6.49 1.98
C PHE A 526 -17.66 -5.98 1.93
N PHE A 527 -16.77 -6.73 1.30
CA PHE A 527 -15.35 -6.38 1.17
C PHE A 527 -14.99 -6.17 -0.30
N SER A 528 -14.23 -5.11 -0.61
CA SER A 528 -13.71 -4.93 -1.97
C SER A 528 -12.68 -6.02 -2.26
N HIS A 529 -12.78 -6.68 -3.42
CA HIS A 529 -11.87 -7.78 -3.79
C HIS A 529 -10.40 -7.36 -3.71
N LYS A 530 -10.09 -6.11 -4.10
CA LYS A 530 -8.72 -5.54 -4.10
C LYS A 530 -8.07 -5.44 -2.71
N MET A 531 -8.82 -5.75 -1.64
CA MET A 531 -8.37 -5.73 -0.24
C MET A 531 -8.39 -7.14 0.39
N LEU A 532 -8.51 -8.20 -0.40
CA LEU A 532 -8.57 -9.60 0.07
C LEU A 532 -7.31 -10.38 -0.30
N PRO A 533 -7.01 -11.50 0.39
CA PRO A 533 -6.08 -12.51 -0.12
C PRO A 533 -6.62 -13.17 -1.38
N LEU A 534 -5.74 -13.86 -2.12
CA LEU A 534 -6.08 -14.67 -3.28
C LEU A 534 -6.20 -16.15 -2.86
N ARG A 535 -7.10 -16.93 -3.49
CA ARG A 535 -7.19 -18.40 -3.30
C ARG A 535 -6.13 -19.20 -4.08
N VAL A 536 -5.41 -18.51 -4.96
CA VAL A 536 -4.47 -19.05 -5.95
C VAL A 536 -3.18 -18.22 -5.95
N PRO A 537 -2.06 -18.75 -6.47
CA PRO A 537 -0.82 -18.00 -6.56
C PRO A 537 -1.02 -16.65 -7.26
N PRO A 538 -0.35 -15.56 -6.85
CA PRO A 538 -0.49 -14.27 -7.52
C PRO A 538 0.04 -14.27 -8.96
N ARG A 539 -0.48 -13.38 -9.81
CA ARG A 539 0.20 -13.00 -11.04
C ARG A 539 1.51 -12.29 -10.65
N PRO A 540 2.69 -12.73 -11.10
CA PRO A 540 3.93 -12.13 -10.65
C PRO A 540 4.11 -10.69 -11.12
N TRP A 541 4.76 -9.89 -10.28
CA TRP A 541 5.44 -8.67 -10.68
C TRP A 541 6.56 -9.02 -11.66
N ILE A 542 6.48 -8.42 -12.84
CA ILE A 542 7.45 -8.57 -13.93
C ILE A 542 8.36 -7.34 -13.99
N ASP A 543 9.19 -7.28 -15.02
CA ASP A 543 10.06 -6.15 -15.33
C ASP A 543 9.36 -4.78 -15.20
N LYS A 544 10.08 -3.84 -14.58
CA LYS A 544 9.59 -2.52 -14.15
C LYS A 544 8.35 -2.55 -13.22
N GLY A 545 8.10 -3.66 -12.52
CA GLY A 545 7.09 -3.76 -11.47
C GLY A 545 5.65 -3.66 -11.98
N LYS A 546 5.38 -4.22 -13.15
CA LYS A 546 4.08 -4.11 -13.83
C LYS A 546 3.17 -5.31 -13.56
N ASN A 547 1.91 -5.14 -13.96
CA ASN A 547 0.86 -6.16 -14.14
C ASN A 547 0.38 -6.97 -12.93
N GLY A 548 1.22 -7.25 -11.94
CA GLY A 548 0.81 -7.95 -10.73
C GLY A 548 -0.15 -7.14 -9.86
N PRO A 549 -0.76 -7.77 -8.84
CA PRO A 549 -0.79 -9.21 -8.58
C PRO A 549 -2.08 -9.92 -9.02
N PHE A 550 -3.09 -9.17 -9.47
CA PHE A 550 -4.39 -9.70 -9.91
C PHE A 550 -4.35 -10.11 -11.38
N TYR A 551 -5.27 -10.98 -11.78
CA TYR A 551 -5.29 -11.52 -13.14
C TYR A 551 -6.11 -10.66 -14.12
N THR A 552 -7.17 -10.02 -13.64
CA THR A 552 -8.07 -9.16 -14.42
C THR A 552 -7.57 -7.72 -14.60
N HIS A 553 -6.77 -7.19 -13.68
CA HIS A 553 -6.39 -5.78 -13.65
C HIS A 553 -5.02 -5.54 -12.99
N PRO A 554 -4.22 -4.56 -13.46
CA PRO A 554 -2.93 -4.23 -12.85
C PRO A 554 -3.10 -3.47 -11.53
N SER A 555 -2.10 -3.57 -10.66
CA SER A 555 -1.91 -2.68 -9.51
C SER A 555 -0.61 -1.89 -9.61
N ASP A 556 -0.51 -0.81 -8.81
CA ASP A 556 0.75 -0.10 -8.60
C ASP A 556 1.65 -0.88 -7.64
N VAL A 557 2.91 -1.16 -8.02
CA VAL A 557 3.89 -1.81 -7.13
C VAL A 557 4.34 -0.89 -5.98
N ILE A 558 4.32 0.44 -6.21
CA ILE A 558 4.56 1.45 -5.18
C ILE A 558 3.23 1.88 -4.56
N ARG A 559 3.09 1.70 -3.25
CA ARG A 559 1.87 2.02 -2.50
C ARG A 559 1.61 3.54 -2.48
N LEU A 560 0.61 3.99 -3.23
CA LEU A 560 0.16 5.38 -3.24
C LEU A 560 -0.30 5.83 -1.84
N SER A 561 0.06 7.07 -1.45
CA SER A 561 -0.29 7.64 -0.16
C SER A 561 -0.91 9.03 -0.29
N GLU A 562 -2.02 9.26 0.42
CA GLU A 562 -2.64 10.58 0.57
C GLU A 562 -1.71 11.62 1.21
N ALA A 563 -0.58 11.24 1.79
CA ALA A 563 0.42 12.19 2.28
C ALA A 563 1.12 12.98 1.15
N PHE A 564 1.11 12.47 -0.09
CA PHE A 564 1.94 12.96 -1.20
C PHE A 564 1.11 13.56 -2.36
N LYS A 565 0.06 14.34 -2.04
CA LYS A 565 -0.95 14.83 -3.02
C LYS A 565 -0.39 15.66 -4.18
N ASP A 566 0.83 16.17 -4.06
CA ASP A 566 1.53 16.98 -5.07
C ASP A 566 2.36 16.13 -6.06
N VAL A 567 2.56 14.82 -5.81
CA VAL A 567 3.47 13.94 -6.57
C VAL A 567 2.84 12.57 -6.81
N ASN A 568 2.82 12.10 -8.07
CA ASN A 568 2.56 10.68 -8.35
C ASN A 568 3.89 9.91 -8.21
N VAL A 569 4.02 9.13 -7.14
CA VAL A 569 5.27 8.44 -6.78
C VAL A 569 5.58 7.29 -7.75
N CYS A 570 4.57 6.51 -8.17
CA CYS A 570 4.74 5.43 -9.16
C CYS A 570 5.35 5.95 -10.46
N LYS A 571 4.84 7.07 -10.99
CA LYS A 571 5.37 7.67 -12.21
C LYS A 571 6.82 8.17 -12.05
N GLU A 572 7.18 8.66 -10.88
CA GLU A 572 8.57 9.08 -10.60
C GLU A 572 9.50 7.87 -10.37
N PHE A 573 8.96 6.71 -9.96
CA PHE A 573 9.67 5.42 -9.96
C PHE A 573 9.86 4.90 -11.39
N ASP A 574 8.79 4.83 -12.20
CA ASP A 574 8.81 4.42 -13.63
C ASP A 574 9.89 5.17 -14.44
N ILE A 575 10.01 6.49 -14.22
CA ILE A 575 10.96 7.37 -14.92
C ILE A 575 12.42 7.06 -14.58
N ARG A 576 12.70 6.43 -13.42
CA ARG A 576 14.04 6.14 -12.93
C ARG A 576 14.51 4.72 -13.25
N LEU A 577 13.63 3.83 -13.67
CA LEU A 577 13.95 2.49 -14.15
C LEU A 577 14.44 2.56 -15.61
N THR A 578 15.75 2.77 -15.78
CA THR A 578 16.38 3.02 -17.09
C THR A 578 16.45 1.78 -17.98
N SER A 579 16.64 0.59 -17.39
CA SER A 579 16.55 -0.72 -18.06
C SER A 579 15.41 -1.55 -17.47
N ASP A 580 15.02 -2.62 -18.16
CA ASP A 580 14.03 -3.59 -17.65
C ASP A 580 14.62 -4.54 -16.59
N GLU A 581 15.94 -4.73 -16.61
CA GLU A 581 16.66 -5.63 -15.71
C GLU A 581 17.10 -4.99 -14.38
N MET A 582 17.18 -3.65 -14.32
CA MET A 582 17.73 -2.84 -13.22
C MET A 582 17.28 -3.25 -11.81
N ALA A 583 16.02 -3.64 -11.63
CA ALA A 583 15.43 -3.95 -10.32
C ALA A 583 14.78 -5.35 -10.24
N ARG A 584 15.12 -6.27 -11.15
CA ARG A 584 14.51 -7.62 -11.19
C ARG A 584 14.56 -8.41 -9.87
N PRO A 585 15.64 -8.41 -9.08
CA PRO A 585 15.66 -9.10 -7.78
C PRO A 585 14.59 -8.58 -6.80
N VAL A 586 14.23 -7.30 -6.88
CA VAL A 586 13.21 -6.67 -6.04
C VAL A 586 11.82 -7.22 -6.37
N PHE A 587 11.54 -7.38 -7.66
CA PHE A 587 10.27 -7.97 -8.13
C PHE A 587 10.21 -9.47 -7.86
N ASP A 588 11.32 -10.20 -8.04
CA ASP A 588 11.40 -11.63 -7.73
C ASP A 588 11.22 -11.88 -6.22
N ALA A 589 11.82 -11.07 -5.34
CA ALA A 589 11.59 -11.15 -3.89
C ALA A 589 10.14 -10.81 -3.48
N LEU A 590 9.52 -9.81 -4.12
CA LEU A 590 8.09 -9.50 -3.92
C LEU A 590 7.18 -10.66 -4.36
N ASN A 591 7.55 -11.38 -5.42
CA ASN A 591 6.83 -12.55 -5.90
C ASN A 591 6.96 -13.72 -4.93
N ASP A 592 8.17 -14.00 -4.46
CA ASP A 592 8.45 -15.08 -3.50
C ASP A 592 7.65 -14.86 -2.20
N LEU A 593 7.74 -13.67 -1.60
CA LEU A 593 6.95 -13.28 -0.41
C LEU A 593 5.44 -13.32 -0.65
N GLY A 594 4.98 -12.91 -1.84
CA GLY A 594 3.57 -12.94 -2.22
C GLY A 594 3.01 -14.35 -2.46
N SER A 595 3.89 -15.30 -2.78
CA SER A 595 3.51 -16.66 -3.21
C SER A 595 3.70 -17.72 -2.12
N THR A 596 4.30 -17.39 -0.98
CA THR A 596 4.28 -18.23 0.23
C THR A 596 2.82 -18.53 0.62
N PRO A 597 2.39 -19.81 0.67
CA PRO A 597 0.99 -20.17 0.88
C PRO A 597 0.64 -20.32 2.36
N TRP A 598 -0.56 -19.91 2.74
CA TRP A 598 -1.07 -19.88 4.12
C TRP A 598 -2.40 -20.61 4.27
N ILE A 599 -2.73 -21.01 5.49
CA ILE A 599 -4.04 -21.52 5.89
C ILE A 599 -4.47 -20.88 7.21
N ILE A 600 -5.78 -20.91 7.46
CA ILE A 600 -6.35 -20.46 8.74
C ILE A 600 -6.07 -21.51 9.83
N ASN A 601 -5.55 -21.05 10.97
CA ASN A 601 -5.39 -21.89 12.15
C ASN A 601 -6.74 -22.08 12.86
N GLY A 602 -7.50 -23.09 12.42
CA GLY A 602 -8.90 -23.30 12.80
C GLY A 602 -9.15 -23.35 14.31
N GLU A 603 -8.29 -24.02 15.09
CA GLU A 603 -8.44 -24.13 16.54
C GLU A 603 -8.26 -22.76 17.24
N MET A 604 -7.29 -21.96 16.79
CA MET A 604 -7.10 -20.59 17.30
C MET A 604 -8.26 -19.67 16.89
N LEU A 605 -8.80 -19.83 15.68
CA LEU A 605 -9.99 -19.11 15.25
C LEU A 605 -11.22 -19.45 16.10
N ASP A 606 -11.36 -20.69 16.58
CA ASP A 606 -12.47 -21.09 17.44
C ASP A 606 -12.36 -20.45 18.83
N VAL A 607 -11.19 -20.56 19.48
CA VAL A 607 -10.91 -19.88 20.77
C VAL A 607 -11.12 -18.36 20.63
N LEU A 608 -10.62 -17.75 19.56
CA LEU A 608 -10.84 -16.33 19.26
C LEU A 608 -12.33 -16.00 19.04
N THR A 609 -13.09 -16.87 18.37
CA THR A 609 -14.53 -16.68 18.15
C THR A 609 -15.31 -16.78 19.47
N GLU A 610 -14.84 -17.54 20.45
CA GLU A 610 -15.45 -17.60 21.78
C GLU A 610 -15.13 -16.37 22.62
N ILE A 611 -13.85 -16.00 22.74
CA ILE A 611 -13.42 -14.81 23.48
C ILE A 611 -14.01 -13.52 22.85
N PHE A 612 -14.18 -13.47 21.53
CA PHE A 612 -14.87 -12.35 20.86
C PHE A 612 -16.32 -12.16 21.32
N LYS A 613 -17.05 -13.25 21.65
CA LYS A 613 -18.43 -13.15 22.19
C LYS A 613 -18.42 -12.52 23.58
N MET A 614 -17.43 -12.85 24.40
CA MET A 614 -17.25 -12.32 25.77
C MET A 614 -17.11 -10.80 25.79
N GLY A 615 -16.68 -10.16 24.69
CA GLY A 615 -16.65 -8.70 24.55
C GLY A 615 -18.00 -7.99 24.70
N ASN A 616 -19.12 -8.71 24.79
CA ASN A 616 -20.43 -8.13 25.13
C ASN A 616 -20.68 -8.03 26.65
N ASP A 617 -19.85 -8.65 27.47
CA ASP A 617 -19.92 -8.61 28.93
C ASP A 617 -18.81 -7.70 29.49
N LYS A 618 -19.18 -6.77 30.38
CA LYS A 618 -18.22 -5.87 31.03
C LYS A 618 -17.44 -6.57 32.15
N THR A 619 -17.94 -7.66 32.74
CA THR A 619 -17.20 -8.37 33.82
C THR A 619 -15.86 -8.93 33.34
N GLN A 620 -15.71 -9.14 32.04
CA GLN A 620 -14.51 -9.70 31.40
C GLN A 620 -13.47 -8.63 31.00
N GLU A 621 -13.66 -7.36 31.35
CA GLU A 621 -12.83 -6.23 30.88
C GLU A 621 -11.32 -6.42 31.13
N GLU A 622 -10.92 -6.93 32.31
CA GLU A 622 -9.50 -7.18 32.61
C GLU A 622 -8.89 -8.31 31.76
N PHE A 623 -9.61 -9.42 31.61
CA PHE A 623 -9.17 -10.58 30.81
C PHE A 623 -9.06 -10.23 29.32
N LEU A 624 -10.06 -9.54 28.79
CA LEU A 624 -10.09 -9.11 27.38
C LEU A 624 -9.03 -8.06 27.07
N SER A 625 -8.73 -7.16 28.03
CA SER A 625 -7.67 -6.16 27.92
C SER A 625 -6.29 -6.80 27.73
N LYS A 626 -5.96 -7.84 28.50
CA LYS A 626 -4.70 -8.62 28.34
C LYS A 626 -4.56 -9.26 26.95
N LEU A 627 -5.69 -9.58 26.32
CA LEU A 627 -5.76 -10.20 24.99
C LEU A 627 -5.93 -9.21 23.84
N SER A 628 -5.89 -7.90 24.10
CA SER A 628 -6.23 -6.83 23.14
C SER A 628 -7.60 -6.98 22.48
N VAL A 629 -8.54 -7.70 23.10
CA VAL A 629 -9.92 -7.87 22.60
C VAL A 629 -10.78 -6.71 23.12
N PRO A 630 -11.32 -5.84 22.24
CA PRO A 630 -12.07 -4.67 22.65
C PRO A 630 -13.49 -5.02 23.12
N LEU A 631 -13.96 -4.33 24.16
CA LEU A 631 -15.36 -4.39 24.57
C LEU A 631 -16.30 -3.82 23.49
N HIS A 632 -17.44 -4.46 23.28
CA HIS A 632 -18.48 -3.98 22.41
C HIS A 632 -19.13 -2.70 22.98
N ALA A 633 -19.41 -1.72 22.13
CA ALA A 633 -19.92 -0.40 22.51
C ALA A 633 -21.26 -0.38 23.28
N GLY A 634 -21.93 -1.52 23.43
CA GLY A 634 -23.10 -1.70 24.30
C GLY A 634 -22.77 -1.66 25.81
N THR A 635 -21.57 -2.07 26.23
CA THR A 635 -21.19 -2.16 27.66
C THR A 635 -20.94 -0.79 28.32
N PHE A 636 -20.67 0.23 27.52
CA PHE A 636 -20.37 1.58 27.98
C PHE A 636 -21.65 2.39 28.25
N ILE A 637 -22.08 2.46 29.51
CA ILE A 637 -23.06 3.45 29.98
C ILE A 637 -22.42 4.84 29.87
N ILE A 638 -23.07 5.80 29.21
CA ILE A 638 -22.59 7.19 29.14
C ILE A 638 -23.27 7.97 30.27
N PRO A 639 -22.53 8.69 31.13
CA PRO A 639 -23.13 9.51 32.18
C PRO A 639 -24.16 10.48 31.63
N ASP A 640 -25.41 10.45 32.11
CA ASP A 640 -26.41 11.47 31.78
C ASP A 640 -26.59 12.53 32.86
N PHE A 641 -27.17 13.65 32.45
CA PHE A 641 -27.32 14.83 33.31
C PHE A 641 -28.37 14.58 34.40
N ALA A 642 -29.48 13.94 34.04
CA ALA A 642 -30.54 13.57 34.98
C ALA A 642 -30.05 12.56 36.03
N ASP A 643 -29.20 11.59 35.64
CA ASP A 643 -28.67 10.56 36.54
C ASP A 643 -27.77 11.13 37.64
N ILE A 644 -27.01 12.19 37.34
CA ILE A 644 -25.96 12.74 38.23
C ILE A 644 -26.45 13.94 39.04
N PHE A 645 -27.33 14.77 38.48
CA PHE A 645 -27.83 15.97 39.16
C PHE A 645 -29.30 15.86 39.61
N GLY A 646 -30.06 14.91 39.04
CA GLY A 646 -31.50 14.73 39.25
C GLY A 646 -32.33 15.24 38.06
N GLU A 647 -33.48 14.60 37.77
CA GLU A 647 -34.33 14.91 36.61
C GLU A 647 -34.81 16.37 36.55
N ASN A 648 -34.98 17.02 37.72
CA ASN A 648 -35.45 18.40 37.85
C ASN A 648 -34.32 19.41 38.07
N ALA A 649 -33.05 19.00 37.97
CA ALA A 649 -31.90 19.87 38.26
C ALA A 649 -31.76 21.00 37.25
N ASN A 650 -31.71 22.23 37.76
CA ASN A 650 -31.59 23.42 36.93
C ASN A 650 -30.13 23.71 36.59
N ALA A 651 -29.80 23.81 35.31
CA ALA A 651 -28.42 23.98 34.83
C ALA A 651 -27.75 25.32 35.24
N THR A 652 -28.48 26.23 35.91
CA THR A 652 -27.93 27.46 36.52
C THR A 652 -27.51 27.29 37.99
N GLU A 653 -27.88 26.21 38.66
CA GLU A 653 -27.60 25.96 40.08
C GLU A 653 -26.32 25.10 40.29
N ILE A 654 -25.88 24.40 39.25
CA ILE A 654 -24.67 23.56 39.26
C ILE A 654 -23.42 24.44 39.12
N THR A 655 -22.38 24.16 39.91
CA THR A 655 -21.14 24.94 39.84
C THR A 655 -20.40 24.72 38.53
N THR A 656 -19.57 25.69 38.14
CA THR A 656 -18.71 25.58 36.96
C THR A 656 -17.69 24.42 37.08
N GLU A 657 -17.38 23.97 38.30
CA GLU A 657 -16.45 22.88 38.57
C GLU A 657 -17.12 21.50 38.41
N GLU A 658 -18.31 21.31 38.99
CA GLU A 658 -19.12 20.10 38.79
C GLU A 658 -19.50 19.92 37.31
N TRP A 659 -19.91 21.00 36.63
CA TRP A 659 -20.20 20.96 35.20
C TRP A 659 -18.96 20.57 34.38
N ARG A 660 -17.76 21.06 34.73
CA ARG A 660 -16.51 20.63 34.10
C ARG A 660 -16.21 19.16 34.37
N LYS A 661 -16.39 18.69 35.60
CA LYS A 661 -16.17 17.28 35.98
C LYS A 661 -17.09 16.36 35.20
N PHE A 662 -18.40 16.61 35.23
CA PHE A 662 -19.40 15.88 34.45
C PHE A 662 -19.09 15.89 32.95
N TYR A 663 -18.79 17.06 32.37
CA TYR A 663 -18.53 17.14 30.94
C TYR A 663 -17.21 16.47 30.54
N LYS A 664 -16.18 16.52 31.40
CA LYS A 664 -14.93 15.76 31.22
C LYS A 664 -15.21 14.26 31.21
N GLU A 665 -15.86 13.75 32.25
CA GLU A 665 -16.19 12.33 32.42
C GLU A 665 -17.07 11.79 31.28
N LYS A 666 -18.14 12.53 30.93
CA LYS A 666 -19.04 12.20 29.81
C LYS A 666 -18.27 12.14 28.48
N ASN A 667 -17.30 13.04 28.26
CA ASN A 667 -16.46 13.02 27.06
C ASN A 667 -15.44 11.87 27.08
N GLU A 668 -14.81 11.57 28.21
CA GLU A 668 -13.86 10.47 28.35
C GLU A 668 -14.54 9.11 28.13
N VAL A 669 -15.70 8.87 28.75
CA VAL A 669 -16.50 7.65 28.52
C VAL A 669 -17.00 7.58 27.07
N THR A 670 -17.45 8.70 26.49
CA THR A 670 -17.88 8.74 25.07
C THR A 670 -16.72 8.48 24.11
N LYS A 671 -15.52 8.99 24.41
CA LYS A 671 -14.29 8.73 23.65
C LYS A 671 -13.93 7.25 23.70
N ASN A 672 -13.78 6.68 24.90
CA ASN A 672 -13.40 5.27 25.10
C ASN A 672 -14.39 4.34 24.38
N LYS A 673 -15.70 4.62 24.49
CA LYS A 673 -16.77 3.90 23.77
C LYS A 673 -16.61 3.94 22.25
N ASN A 674 -16.21 5.08 21.67
CA ASN A 674 -16.01 5.22 20.23
C ASN A 674 -14.71 4.54 19.76
N GLU A 675 -13.63 4.63 20.54
CA GLU A 675 -12.35 3.95 20.27
C GLU A 675 -12.54 2.42 20.30
N MET A 676 -13.20 1.89 21.34
CA MET A 676 -13.54 0.47 21.45
C MET A 676 -14.51 0.01 20.35
N ASN A 677 -15.53 0.80 19.98
CA ASN A 677 -16.39 0.49 18.82
C ASN A 677 -15.56 0.33 17.53
N SER A 678 -14.50 1.13 17.37
CA SER A 678 -13.67 1.12 16.16
C SER A 678 -12.76 -0.10 16.10
N LEU A 679 -12.13 -0.45 17.22
CA LEU A 679 -11.33 -1.67 17.36
C LEU A 679 -12.20 -2.92 17.18
N TRP A 680 -13.38 -2.96 17.81
CA TRP A 680 -14.31 -4.10 17.73
C TRP A 680 -14.80 -4.33 16.30
N ALA A 681 -15.02 -3.26 15.53
CA ALA A 681 -15.39 -3.37 14.12
C ALA A 681 -14.28 -4.00 13.25
N TRP A 682 -13.00 -3.65 13.45
CA TRP A 682 -11.88 -4.27 12.73
C TRP A 682 -11.67 -5.73 13.14
N LEU A 683 -11.75 -6.05 14.44
CA LEU A 683 -11.68 -7.43 14.92
C LEU A 683 -12.81 -8.29 14.35
N ARG A 684 -14.03 -7.74 14.26
CA ARG A 684 -15.15 -8.39 13.56
C ARG A 684 -14.81 -8.71 12.10
N TYR A 685 -14.17 -7.80 11.36
CA TYR A 685 -13.77 -8.08 9.97
C TYR A 685 -12.76 -9.23 9.88
N ARG A 686 -11.77 -9.25 10.79
CA ARG A 686 -10.73 -10.29 10.84
C ARG A 686 -11.32 -11.66 11.11
N VAL A 687 -12.16 -11.78 12.13
CA VAL A 687 -12.86 -13.04 12.46
C VAL A 687 -13.82 -13.44 11.34
N ALA A 688 -14.56 -12.51 10.72
CA ALA A 688 -15.44 -12.82 9.59
C ALA A 688 -14.68 -13.35 8.37
N LEU A 689 -13.55 -12.74 8.02
CA LEU A 689 -12.70 -13.17 6.90
C LEU A 689 -12.01 -14.51 7.21
N ALA A 690 -11.44 -14.69 8.39
CA ALA A 690 -10.83 -15.97 8.79
C ALA A 690 -11.86 -17.11 8.85
N ARG A 691 -13.12 -16.82 9.23
CA ARG A 691 -14.24 -17.79 9.13
C ARG A 691 -14.64 -18.10 7.69
N HIS A 692 -14.62 -17.12 6.79
CA HIS A 692 -14.91 -17.35 5.36
C HIS A 692 -13.84 -18.22 4.69
N TYR A 693 -12.57 -17.90 4.92
CA TYR A 693 -11.41 -18.57 4.34
C TYR A 693 -10.94 -19.80 5.13
N ARG A 694 -11.72 -20.33 6.07
CA ARG A 694 -11.26 -21.34 7.05
C ARG A 694 -10.62 -22.58 6.42
N ASN A 695 -11.15 -23.01 5.28
CA ASN A 695 -10.72 -24.22 4.57
C ASN A 695 -9.89 -23.90 3.31
N ASP A 696 -9.60 -22.62 3.06
CA ASP A 696 -8.94 -22.16 1.85
C ASP A 696 -7.43 -22.01 2.06
N VAL A 697 -6.67 -22.30 1.01
CA VAL A 697 -5.25 -21.91 0.94
C VAL A 697 -5.17 -20.48 0.40
N LEU A 698 -4.49 -19.61 1.15
CA LEU A 698 -4.41 -18.18 0.91
C LEU A 698 -3.02 -17.75 0.46
N PHE A 699 -2.99 -16.78 -0.46
CA PHE A 699 -1.79 -16.07 -0.87
C PHE A 699 -1.98 -14.58 -0.57
N PHE A 700 -0.96 -13.96 0.04
CA PHE A 700 -0.96 -12.55 0.41
C PHE A 700 -0.04 -11.76 -0.53
N PRO A 701 -0.52 -11.33 -1.71
CA PRO A 701 0.31 -10.57 -2.63
C PRO A 701 0.80 -9.26 -2.00
N HIS A 702 2.07 -8.96 -2.25
CA HIS A 702 2.76 -7.82 -1.65
C HIS A 702 2.92 -6.66 -2.63
N ASN A 703 2.94 -5.43 -2.09
CA ASN A 703 3.48 -4.24 -2.73
C ASN A 703 4.59 -3.64 -1.84
N MET A 704 5.16 -2.49 -2.20
CA MET A 704 6.18 -1.81 -1.39
C MET A 704 5.91 -0.31 -1.24
N ASP A 705 6.45 0.32 -0.20
CA ASP A 705 6.53 1.79 -0.15
C ASP A 705 7.67 2.34 -1.03
N PHE A 706 7.75 3.66 -1.14
CA PHE A 706 8.70 4.35 -2.03
C PHE A 706 10.19 4.10 -1.71
N ARG A 707 10.50 3.41 -0.61
CA ARG A 707 11.85 3.10 -0.10
C ARG A 707 12.21 1.62 -0.25
N GLY A 708 11.25 0.79 -0.66
CA GLY A 708 11.40 -0.66 -0.83
C GLY A 708 10.68 -1.50 0.23
N ARG A 709 10.38 -0.97 1.42
CA ARG A 709 9.74 -1.75 2.49
C ARG A 709 8.43 -2.37 2.01
N VAL A 710 8.36 -3.70 2.14
CA VAL A 710 7.33 -4.57 1.59
C VAL A 710 6.10 -4.67 2.51
N TYR A 711 4.89 -4.74 1.96
CA TYR A 711 3.62 -4.88 2.71
C TYR A 711 2.58 -5.72 1.94
N PRO A 712 1.79 -6.59 2.61
CA PRO A 712 0.60 -7.22 2.02
C PRO A 712 -0.41 -6.18 1.52
N ILE A 713 -1.08 -6.50 0.41
CA ILE A 713 -2.14 -5.65 -0.15
C ILE A 713 -3.43 -5.74 0.70
N SER A 714 -3.78 -6.91 1.23
CA SER A 714 -4.95 -7.06 2.11
C SER A 714 -4.70 -6.39 3.47
N PRO A 715 -5.50 -5.38 3.88
CA PRO A 715 -5.25 -4.61 5.10
C PRO A 715 -5.93 -5.22 6.34
N ASN A 716 -6.83 -6.20 6.17
CA ASN A 716 -7.64 -6.74 7.26
C ASN A 716 -7.03 -8.02 7.84
N LEU A 717 -6.82 -9.04 7.00
CA LEU A 717 -6.25 -10.32 7.36
C LEU A 717 -4.94 -10.50 6.58
N ASN A 718 -3.81 -10.56 7.29
CA ASN A 718 -2.47 -10.80 6.78
C ASN A 718 -1.51 -11.06 7.97
N HIS A 719 -0.35 -11.66 7.72
CA HIS A 719 0.64 -12.01 8.74
C HIS A 719 1.39 -10.80 9.34
N MET A 720 1.48 -9.66 8.62
CA MET A 720 2.05 -8.41 9.15
C MET A 720 1.14 -7.69 10.17
N GLY A 721 0.04 -8.31 10.59
CA GLY A 721 -0.84 -7.78 11.63
C GLY A 721 -0.26 -7.86 13.05
N ASP A 722 -1.15 -7.67 14.01
CA ASP A 722 -0.98 -7.90 15.44
C ASP A 722 -1.06 -9.40 15.80
N ASP A 723 -0.78 -9.71 17.06
CA ASP A 723 -0.80 -11.05 17.66
C ASP A 723 -2.03 -11.90 17.27
N ILE A 724 -3.22 -11.31 17.26
CA ILE A 724 -4.46 -11.96 16.81
C ILE A 724 -4.40 -12.37 15.33
N ASN A 725 -3.97 -11.47 14.44
CA ASN A 725 -3.83 -11.78 13.01
C ASN A 725 -2.76 -12.85 12.75
N ARG A 726 -1.72 -12.91 13.59
CA ARG A 726 -0.63 -13.88 13.48
C ARG A 726 -1.04 -15.27 13.95
N CYS A 727 -1.73 -15.37 15.10
CA CYS A 727 -2.12 -16.66 15.67
C CYS A 727 -3.11 -17.45 14.80
N VAL A 728 -3.96 -16.75 14.03
CA VAL A 728 -4.96 -17.34 13.12
C VAL A 728 -4.38 -17.72 11.75
N LEU A 729 -3.10 -17.48 11.48
CA LEU A 729 -2.44 -17.81 10.22
C LEU A 729 -1.26 -18.78 10.45
N LYS A 730 -1.17 -19.83 9.64
CA LYS A 730 0.02 -20.70 9.58
C LYS A 730 0.32 -21.12 8.15
N PHE A 731 1.52 -21.66 7.88
CA PHE A 731 1.89 -22.03 6.51
C PHE A 731 0.99 -23.16 5.99
N ALA A 732 0.55 -23.08 4.74
CA ALA A 732 -0.23 -24.15 4.11
C ALA A 732 0.62 -25.40 3.91
N LYS A 733 1.88 -25.20 3.49
CA LYS A 733 2.89 -26.25 3.47
C LYS A 733 3.38 -26.50 4.90
N GLY A 734 3.30 -27.75 5.36
CA GLY A 734 3.94 -28.21 6.59
C GLY A 734 5.31 -28.85 6.33
N LYS A 735 6.16 -28.93 7.35
CA LYS A 735 7.49 -29.56 7.29
C LYS A 735 7.75 -30.39 8.56
N ARG A 736 8.37 -31.56 8.42
CA ARG A 736 8.70 -32.42 9.58
C ARG A 736 9.70 -31.72 10.48
N LEU A 737 9.47 -31.73 11.80
CA LEU A 737 10.32 -31.03 12.76
C LEU A 737 11.77 -31.51 12.73
N GLY A 738 11.99 -32.82 12.90
CA GLY A 738 13.30 -33.37 13.26
C GLY A 738 13.81 -32.82 14.61
N LYS A 739 14.94 -33.35 15.06
CA LYS A 739 15.61 -32.93 16.32
C LYS A 739 15.81 -31.42 16.46
N ARG A 740 16.19 -30.74 15.37
CA ARG A 740 16.39 -29.28 15.36
C ARG A 740 15.07 -28.51 15.32
N GLY A 741 14.06 -28.96 14.59
CA GLY A 741 12.75 -28.30 14.61
C GLY A 741 12.04 -28.43 15.95
N LEU A 742 12.12 -29.58 16.62
CA LEU A 742 11.56 -29.74 17.95
C LEU A 742 12.26 -28.81 18.97
N TYR A 743 13.59 -28.70 18.89
CA TYR A 743 14.36 -27.73 19.68
C TYR A 743 13.92 -26.28 19.42
N TRP A 744 13.78 -25.88 18.15
CA TRP A 744 13.35 -24.53 17.80
C TRP A 744 11.90 -24.26 18.22
N LEU A 745 11.01 -25.24 18.15
CA LEU A 745 9.63 -25.11 18.64
C LEU A 745 9.58 -24.91 20.17
N LYS A 746 10.36 -25.69 20.95
CA LYS A 746 10.52 -25.47 22.40
C LYS A 746 11.01 -24.06 22.71
N LEU A 747 12.08 -23.62 22.05
CA LEU A 747 12.68 -22.30 22.24
C LEU A 747 11.70 -21.17 21.84
N HIS A 748 10.92 -21.39 20.78
CA HIS A 748 9.95 -20.43 20.27
C HIS A 748 8.82 -20.18 21.27
N VAL A 749 8.25 -21.23 21.88
CA VAL A 749 7.25 -21.11 22.96
C VAL A 749 7.72 -20.17 24.06
N VAL A 750 9.00 -20.24 24.46
CA VAL A 750 9.57 -19.33 25.48
C VAL A 750 9.93 -17.95 24.93
N ASN A 751 10.45 -17.84 23.71
CA ASN A 751 10.80 -16.56 23.09
C ASN A 751 9.59 -15.62 22.97
N ILE A 752 8.42 -16.12 22.56
CA ILE A 752 7.20 -15.31 22.39
C ILE A 752 6.75 -14.70 23.72
N THR A 753 6.89 -15.42 24.85
CA THR A 753 6.49 -14.92 26.18
C THR A 753 7.11 -13.56 26.51
N GLY A 754 8.32 -13.27 26.00
CA GLY A 754 9.09 -12.08 26.32
C GLY A 754 9.76 -12.07 27.69
N LEU A 755 9.39 -12.99 28.59
CA LEU A 755 9.86 -13.03 29.97
C LEU A 755 11.39 -13.14 30.07
N LEU A 756 12.00 -13.94 29.20
CA LEU A 756 13.42 -14.27 29.24
C LEU A 756 14.28 -13.54 28.18
N LYS A 757 13.83 -12.37 27.71
CA LYS A 757 14.52 -11.55 26.67
C LYS A 757 16.01 -11.22 26.96
N LYS A 758 16.45 -11.27 28.22
CA LYS A 758 17.87 -11.04 28.64
C LYS A 758 18.68 -12.31 28.91
N LYS A 759 18.06 -13.49 28.78
CA LYS A 759 18.68 -14.77 29.11
C LYS A 759 19.31 -15.43 27.88
N SER A 760 20.32 -16.27 28.14
CA SER A 760 20.93 -17.13 27.12
C SER A 760 19.93 -18.16 26.59
N ILE A 761 20.20 -18.74 25.42
CA ILE A 761 19.35 -19.79 24.85
C ILE A 761 19.24 -21.01 25.78
N LEU A 762 20.31 -21.38 26.50
CA LEU A 762 20.29 -22.50 27.46
C LEU A 762 19.32 -22.23 28.62
N GLU A 763 19.37 -21.04 29.22
CA GLU A 763 18.44 -20.61 30.28
C GLU A 763 16.98 -20.60 29.79
N ARG A 764 16.73 -20.31 28.51
CA ARG A 764 15.37 -20.36 27.92
C ARG A 764 14.87 -21.80 27.74
N ILE A 765 15.74 -22.75 27.38
CA ILE A 765 15.38 -24.18 27.29
C ILE A 765 15.16 -24.78 28.69
N GLN A 766 15.95 -24.40 29.69
CA GLN A 766 15.72 -24.82 31.08
C GLN A 766 14.33 -24.39 31.58
N TYR A 767 14.00 -23.11 31.40
CA TYR A 767 12.67 -22.58 31.73
C TYR A 767 11.52 -23.26 30.95
N PHE A 768 11.76 -23.64 29.68
CA PHE A 768 10.79 -24.45 28.92
C PHE A 768 10.51 -25.79 29.62
N ASP A 769 11.56 -26.53 29.99
CA ASP A 769 11.42 -27.87 30.57
C ASP A 769 10.83 -27.79 32.00
N GLU A 770 11.07 -26.70 32.74
CA GLU A 770 10.43 -26.38 34.02
C GLU A 770 8.91 -26.11 33.92
N HIS A 771 8.45 -25.45 32.84
CA HIS A 771 7.05 -25.02 32.68
C HIS A 771 6.23 -25.89 31.70
N LEU A 772 6.73 -27.09 31.36
CA LEU A 772 6.10 -27.97 30.38
C LEU A 772 4.63 -28.31 30.73
N GLU A 773 4.31 -28.48 32.02
CA GLU A 773 2.91 -28.71 32.45
C GLU A 773 2.00 -27.51 32.17
N ASP A 774 2.48 -26.28 32.38
CA ASP A 774 1.70 -25.04 32.20
C ASP A 774 1.48 -24.70 30.73
N ILE A 775 2.47 -25.04 29.90
CA ILE A 775 2.41 -25.02 28.44
C ILE A 775 1.36 -26.02 27.93
N LEU A 776 1.34 -27.25 28.48
CA LEU A 776 0.36 -28.27 28.11
C LEU A 776 -1.05 -27.98 28.64
N ASP A 777 -1.21 -27.45 29.86
CA ASP A 777 -2.49 -26.95 30.38
C ASP A 777 -3.04 -25.84 29.47
N SER A 778 -2.22 -24.84 29.14
CA SER A 778 -2.60 -23.75 28.23
C SER A 778 -3.06 -24.28 26.88
N ALA A 779 -2.37 -25.29 26.32
CA ALA A 779 -2.73 -25.92 25.06
C ALA A 779 -4.05 -26.72 25.10
N ASN A 780 -4.33 -27.39 26.22
CA ASN A 780 -5.48 -28.30 26.38
C ASN A 780 -6.74 -27.58 26.89
N ASN A 781 -6.60 -26.64 27.83
CA ASN A 781 -7.69 -25.96 28.54
C ASN A 781 -7.49 -24.43 28.56
N PRO A 782 -7.42 -23.76 27.39
CA PRO A 782 -7.00 -22.35 27.28
C PRO A 782 -7.89 -21.35 28.03
N LEU A 783 -9.14 -21.71 28.35
CA LEU A 783 -10.12 -20.83 28.98
C LEU A 783 -10.36 -21.13 30.48
N ASN A 784 -10.19 -22.39 30.92
CA ASN A 784 -10.54 -22.82 32.27
C ASN A 784 -9.37 -23.47 33.03
N GLY A 785 -8.16 -23.47 32.47
CA GLY A 785 -6.95 -23.98 33.10
C GLY A 785 -6.25 -22.94 33.99
N LYS A 786 -4.95 -23.15 34.24
CA LYS A 786 -4.05 -22.17 34.87
C LYS A 786 -3.91 -20.91 34.01
N ARG A 787 -3.95 -21.06 32.68
CA ARG A 787 -3.87 -19.98 31.67
C ARG A 787 -2.54 -19.19 31.67
N TRP A 788 -1.43 -19.88 31.92
CA TRP A 788 -0.05 -19.35 31.87
C TRP A 788 0.26 -18.53 30.60
N TRP A 789 -0.32 -18.91 29.46
CA TRP A 789 -0.21 -18.17 28.19
C TRP A 789 -0.61 -16.68 28.26
N LEU A 790 -1.36 -16.25 29.29
CA LEU A 790 -1.75 -14.85 29.54
C LEU A 790 -0.64 -13.98 30.17
N GLU A 791 0.47 -14.57 30.61
CA GLU A 791 1.63 -13.87 31.20
C GLU A 791 2.61 -13.36 30.12
N SER A 792 2.35 -13.72 28.86
CA SER A 792 3.13 -13.41 27.66
C SER A 792 2.94 -11.98 27.15
N ASP A 793 4.01 -11.36 26.62
CA ASP A 793 3.93 -10.12 25.80
C ASP A 793 3.01 -10.32 24.56
N ASP A 794 3.11 -11.48 23.88
CA ASP A 794 2.33 -11.84 22.68
C ASP A 794 1.49 -13.14 22.94
N PRO A 795 0.39 -13.06 23.72
CA PRO A 795 -0.29 -14.23 24.27
C PRO A 795 -0.91 -15.17 23.23
N TRP A 796 -1.51 -14.66 22.15
CA TRP A 796 -2.19 -15.50 21.17
C TRP A 796 -1.22 -16.35 20.35
N GLN A 797 -0.07 -15.80 19.95
CA GLN A 797 1.03 -16.57 19.34
C GLN A 797 1.61 -17.59 20.33
N THR A 798 1.77 -17.25 21.61
CA THR A 798 2.19 -18.20 22.66
C THR A 798 1.22 -19.38 22.75
N LEU A 799 -0.09 -19.14 22.79
CA LEU A 799 -1.09 -20.21 22.82
C LEU A 799 -1.08 -21.07 21.53
N ALA A 800 -0.88 -20.46 20.37
CA ALA A 800 -0.73 -21.20 19.11
C ALA A 800 0.51 -22.12 19.13
N ALA A 801 1.63 -21.64 19.67
CA ALA A 801 2.85 -22.43 19.83
C ALA A 801 2.69 -23.57 20.84
N CYS A 802 2.00 -23.33 21.96
CA CYS A 802 1.66 -24.37 22.95
C CYS A 802 0.80 -25.48 22.33
N LYS A 803 -0.17 -25.15 21.47
CA LYS A 803 -1.05 -26.11 20.78
C LYS A 803 -0.32 -26.93 19.71
N GLU A 804 0.53 -26.29 18.90
CA GLU A 804 1.34 -26.98 17.90
C GLU A 804 2.34 -27.96 18.57
N LEU A 805 2.96 -27.55 19.69
CA LEU A 805 3.83 -28.41 20.50
C LEU A 805 3.07 -29.57 21.16
N ARG A 806 1.89 -29.31 21.75
CA ARG A 806 1.00 -30.35 22.29
C ARG A 806 0.72 -31.42 21.25
N ASP A 807 0.51 -31.05 19.99
CA ASP A 807 0.22 -32.01 18.92
C ASP A 807 1.45 -32.76 18.42
N ALA A 808 2.64 -32.16 18.46
CA ALA A 808 3.89 -32.89 18.28
C ALA A 808 4.11 -33.93 19.39
N LEU A 809 3.86 -33.57 20.66
CA LEU A 809 4.03 -34.44 21.83
C LEU A 809 2.98 -35.56 21.96
N LYS A 810 1.97 -35.61 21.08
CA LYS A 810 1.03 -36.74 20.97
C LYS A 810 1.56 -37.92 20.14
N LEU A 811 2.63 -37.72 19.37
CA LEU A 811 3.26 -38.78 18.58
C LEU A 811 4.28 -39.56 19.42
N GLU A 812 4.43 -40.86 19.13
CA GLU A 812 5.49 -41.70 19.73
C GLU A 812 6.89 -41.11 19.52
N ASN A 813 7.11 -40.47 18.37
CA ASN A 813 8.27 -39.64 18.07
C ASN A 813 7.83 -38.21 17.69
N PRO A 814 7.96 -37.21 18.59
CA PRO A 814 7.63 -35.83 18.28
C PRO A 814 8.49 -35.20 17.17
N GLU A 815 9.67 -35.76 16.84
CA GLU A 815 10.48 -35.29 15.71
C GLU A 815 9.80 -35.55 14.35
N ASP A 816 8.91 -36.54 14.25
CA ASP A 816 8.24 -36.89 12.99
C ASP A 816 7.06 -35.97 12.65
N PHE A 817 6.61 -35.13 13.60
CA PHE A 817 5.48 -34.22 13.46
C PHE A 817 5.66 -33.21 12.32
N VAL A 818 4.64 -33.06 11.48
CA VAL A 818 4.61 -32.10 10.37
C VAL A 818 4.07 -30.77 10.88
N SER A 819 4.97 -29.84 11.21
CA SER A 819 4.62 -28.52 11.72
C SER A 819 4.34 -27.53 10.59
N HIS A 820 3.33 -26.69 10.81
CA HIS A 820 2.88 -25.61 9.94
C HIS A 820 3.12 -24.21 10.57
N LEU A 821 3.41 -24.15 11.87
CA LEU A 821 3.64 -22.90 12.60
C LEU A 821 4.91 -22.18 12.08
N PRO A 822 4.82 -20.89 11.71
CA PRO A 822 5.99 -20.07 11.45
C PRO A 822 6.76 -19.79 12.74
N ILE A 823 8.06 -20.08 12.76
CA ILE A 823 8.98 -19.67 13.81
C ILE A 823 9.68 -18.39 13.35
N HIS A 824 9.61 -17.34 14.17
CA HIS A 824 10.20 -16.04 13.86
C HIS A 824 11.53 -15.78 14.59
N GLN A 825 12.39 -14.97 13.96
CA GLN A 825 13.68 -14.52 14.45
C GLN A 825 13.79 -13.01 14.18
N ASP A 826 14.11 -12.23 15.20
CA ASP A 826 13.96 -10.76 15.18
C ASP A 826 15.31 -10.03 15.32
N GLY A 827 15.56 -9.05 14.46
CA GLY A 827 16.75 -8.19 14.54
C GLY A 827 16.72 -7.26 15.77
N SER A 828 17.63 -7.46 16.73
CA SER A 828 17.51 -6.91 18.10
C SER A 828 17.29 -5.38 18.19
N CYS A 829 17.93 -4.63 17.29
CA CYS A 829 17.57 -3.24 16.97
C CYS A 829 18.02 -2.93 15.54
N ASN A 830 17.30 -3.48 14.56
CA ASN A 830 17.72 -3.53 13.16
C ASN A 830 18.23 -2.18 12.58
N GLY A 831 17.57 -1.06 12.86
CA GLY A 831 18.03 0.25 12.41
C GLY A 831 19.41 0.66 12.95
N LEU A 832 19.78 0.27 14.17
CA LEU A 832 21.13 0.46 14.72
C LEU A 832 22.13 -0.60 14.21
N GLN A 833 21.69 -1.85 13.98
CA GLN A 833 22.52 -2.88 13.32
C GLN A 833 23.01 -2.40 11.94
N HIS A 834 22.10 -1.85 11.13
CA HIS A 834 22.44 -1.26 9.83
C HIS A 834 23.37 -0.05 9.94
N TYR A 835 23.22 0.80 10.97
CA TYR A 835 24.14 1.93 11.20
C TYR A 835 25.54 1.48 11.63
N ALA A 836 25.64 0.54 12.58
CA ALA A 836 26.93 0.06 13.06
C ALA A 836 27.72 -0.67 11.95
N ALA A 837 27.02 -1.43 11.10
CA ALA A 837 27.62 -2.08 9.93
C ALA A 837 28.06 -1.09 8.83
N LEU A 838 27.33 0.02 8.63
CA LEU A 838 27.77 1.14 7.76
C LEU A 838 29.02 1.84 8.31
N GLY A 839 29.08 2.09 9.63
CA GLY A 839 30.18 2.82 10.27
C GLY A 839 31.40 1.98 10.64
N ARG A 840 31.29 0.66 10.57
CA ARG A 840 32.23 -0.28 11.23
C ARG A 840 32.41 0.02 12.72
N ASP A 841 31.31 0.37 13.35
CA ASP A 841 31.21 0.85 14.73
C ASP A 841 31.26 -0.35 15.71
N LEU A 842 32.46 -0.72 16.18
CA LEU A 842 32.66 -1.92 17.00
C LEU A 842 31.94 -1.85 18.36
N GLN A 843 31.91 -0.67 19.00
CA GLN A 843 31.18 -0.49 20.25
C GLN A 843 29.68 -0.59 20.02
N GLY A 844 29.15 0.10 19.01
CA GLY A 844 27.75 0.00 18.62
C GLY A 844 27.35 -1.43 18.25
N ALA A 845 28.23 -2.16 17.55
CA ALA A 845 28.02 -3.54 17.11
C ALA A 845 27.84 -4.54 18.25
N LEU A 846 28.60 -4.40 19.35
CA LEU A 846 28.43 -5.21 20.55
C LEU A 846 27.04 -5.01 21.18
N GLU A 847 26.61 -3.75 21.34
CA GLU A 847 25.33 -3.37 21.95
C GLU A 847 24.09 -3.85 21.15
N VAL A 848 24.27 -4.14 19.86
CA VAL A 848 23.19 -4.58 18.93
C VAL A 848 23.41 -5.97 18.34
N ASN A 849 24.22 -6.79 19.03
CA ASN A 849 24.42 -8.21 18.73
C ASN A 849 24.97 -8.51 17.31
N LEU A 850 25.77 -7.61 16.73
CA LEU A 850 26.54 -7.93 15.51
C LEU A 850 27.77 -8.79 15.82
N CYS A 851 28.33 -8.68 17.03
CA CYS A 851 29.43 -9.53 17.50
C CYS A 851 28.89 -10.74 18.30
N PRO A 852 29.58 -11.90 18.33
CA PRO A 852 29.21 -13.03 19.18
C PRO A 852 29.26 -12.71 20.68
N ALA A 853 28.31 -13.25 21.43
CA ALA A 853 28.22 -13.14 22.89
C ALA A 853 27.43 -14.33 23.46
N ASP A 854 27.64 -14.67 24.74
CA ASP A 854 26.91 -15.76 25.42
C ASP A 854 25.45 -15.41 25.74
N LYS A 855 25.16 -14.12 25.90
CA LYS A 855 23.85 -13.54 26.26
C LYS A 855 23.53 -12.37 25.33
N PRO A 856 22.23 -12.10 25.05
CA PRO A 856 21.84 -11.00 24.19
C PRO A 856 22.12 -9.64 24.85
N ALA A 857 22.78 -8.76 24.11
CA ALA A 857 22.90 -7.34 24.46
C ALA A 857 21.55 -6.63 24.34
N ASP A 858 21.31 -5.67 25.23
CA ASP A 858 20.07 -4.91 25.34
C ASP A 858 20.40 -3.41 25.42
N ILE A 859 20.72 -2.81 24.27
CA ILE A 859 21.06 -1.38 24.13
C ILE A 859 20.09 -0.43 24.86
N TYR A 860 18.81 -0.78 24.95
CA TYR A 860 17.81 0.02 25.66
C TYR A 860 18.05 0.07 27.18
N SER A 861 18.67 -0.96 27.76
CA SER A 861 19.15 -0.96 29.13
C SER A 861 20.51 -0.27 29.27
N THR A 862 21.43 -0.43 28.32
CA THR A 862 22.72 0.28 28.35
C THR A 862 22.54 1.79 28.29
N VAL A 863 21.68 2.29 27.40
CA VAL A 863 21.33 3.73 27.33
C VAL A 863 20.60 4.18 28.59
N ALA A 864 19.76 3.33 29.21
CA ALA A 864 19.12 3.67 30.49
C ALA A 864 20.15 3.84 31.62
N ALA A 865 21.17 2.97 31.68
CA ALA A 865 22.28 3.09 32.62
C ALA A 865 23.10 4.37 32.38
N ARG A 866 23.53 4.65 31.14
CA ARG A 866 24.26 5.89 30.79
C ARG A 866 23.47 7.18 31.06
N VAL A 867 22.14 7.13 30.98
CA VAL A 867 21.26 8.25 31.35
C VAL A 867 21.16 8.42 32.86
N GLU A 868 21.20 7.34 33.64
CA GLU A 868 21.27 7.39 35.11
C GLU A 868 22.66 7.86 35.60
N GLU A 869 23.75 7.38 35.00
CA GLU A 869 25.12 7.80 35.29
C GLU A 869 25.26 9.32 35.16
N LYS A 870 24.83 9.90 34.02
CA LYS A 870 24.85 11.36 33.80
C LYS A 870 23.90 12.14 34.70
N ARG A 871 22.88 11.48 35.24
CA ARG A 871 22.00 12.08 36.22
C ARG A 871 22.65 12.15 37.59
N ILE A 872 23.42 11.12 37.96
CA ILE A 872 24.28 11.14 39.16
C ILE A 872 25.41 12.18 39.00
N GLU A 873 25.98 12.34 37.80
CA GLU A 873 26.94 13.42 37.51
C GLU A 873 26.29 14.81 37.66
N ASP A 874 25.11 15.05 37.08
CA ASP A 874 24.38 16.32 37.24
C ASP A 874 23.95 16.58 38.71
N GLU A 875 23.55 15.55 39.45
CA GLU A 875 23.23 15.64 40.89
C GLU A 875 24.45 15.99 41.75
N GLN A 876 25.69 15.78 41.27
CA GLN A 876 26.94 16.07 41.99
C GLN A 876 27.63 17.35 41.53
N ASP A 877 27.52 17.74 40.26
CA ASP A 877 28.08 18.97 39.72
C ASP A 877 27.17 20.18 39.99
N GLU A 878 27.41 20.89 41.10
CA GLU A 878 26.75 22.16 41.45
C GLU A 878 26.88 23.23 40.35
N THR A 879 27.84 23.10 39.42
CA THR A 879 28.02 24.03 38.28
C THR A 879 27.25 23.62 37.03
N SER A 880 26.67 22.41 37.00
CA SER A 880 25.88 21.93 35.87
C SER A 880 24.61 22.76 35.69
N LYS A 881 24.35 23.15 34.44
CA LYS A 881 23.06 23.77 34.01
C LYS A 881 21.83 22.90 34.32
N PHE A 882 22.02 21.64 34.72
CA PHE A 882 20.97 20.68 35.03
C PHE A 882 20.87 20.28 36.51
N HIS A 883 21.77 20.76 37.38
CA HIS A 883 21.87 20.30 38.78
C HIS A 883 20.50 20.24 39.49
N ASN A 884 19.77 21.36 39.50
CA ASN A 884 18.45 21.47 40.14
C ASN A 884 17.42 20.48 39.54
N ILE A 885 17.34 20.37 38.20
CA ILE A 885 16.33 19.51 37.55
C ILE A 885 16.68 18.01 37.69
N ALA A 886 17.96 17.67 37.86
CA ALA A 886 18.39 16.31 38.17
C ALA A 886 18.03 15.92 39.62
N LEU A 887 18.22 16.83 40.59
CA LEU A 887 17.77 16.65 41.98
C LEU A 887 16.24 16.58 42.11
N GLU A 888 15.50 17.46 41.44
CA GLU A 888 14.03 17.42 41.37
C GLU A 888 13.55 16.09 40.74
N LEU A 889 14.25 15.61 39.71
CA LEU A 889 13.96 14.31 39.11
C LEU A 889 14.30 13.14 40.05
N ARG A 890 15.38 13.21 40.85
CA ARG A 890 15.68 12.22 41.89
C ARG A 890 14.58 12.17 42.95
N ALA A 891 14.02 13.31 43.35
CA ALA A 891 12.89 13.34 44.28
C ALA A 891 11.62 12.73 43.66
N ALA A 892 11.33 13.02 42.39
CA ALA A 892 10.17 12.46 41.68
C ALA A 892 10.35 10.99 41.24
N LEU A 893 11.59 10.54 41.05
CA LEU A 893 12.00 9.22 40.58
C LEU A 893 13.31 8.80 41.29
N PRO A 894 13.22 8.26 42.52
CA PRO A 894 14.39 7.85 43.29
C PRO A 894 15.18 6.73 42.61
N GLU A 895 14.44 5.76 42.04
CA GLU A 895 14.95 4.62 41.28
C GLU A 895 15.72 5.03 40.01
N PRO A 896 16.65 4.19 39.53
CA PRO A 896 17.30 4.36 38.23
C PRO A 896 16.31 4.54 37.07
N VAL A 897 16.62 5.43 36.11
CA VAL A 897 15.75 5.72 34.95
C VAL A 897 15.32 4.43 34.23
N PRO A 898 14.02 4.04 34.24
CA PRO A 898 13.62 2.74 33.72
C PRO A 898 13.78 2.61 32.20
N ARG A 899 14.30 1.46 31.74
CA ARG A 899 14.40 1.06 30.31
C ARG A 899 13.16 1.42 29.48
N LYS A 900 11.95 1.25 30.05
CA LYS A 900 10.66 1.55 29.39
C LYS A 900 10.51 3.03 28.99
N VAL A 901 11.12 3.95 29.73
CA VAL A 901 11.10 5.39 29.45
C VAL A 901 11.93 5.72 28.21
N VAL A 902 13.16 5.22 28.12
CA VAL A 902 14.09 5.52 27.02
C VAL A 902 13.87 4.64 25.77
N LYS A 903 13.35 3.41 25.90
CA LYS A 903 13.23 2.42 24.80
C LYS A 903 12.63 3.04 23.52
N GLN A 904 11.50 3.73 23.64
CA GLN A 904 10.80 4.28 22.48
C GLN A 904 11.62 5.36 21.77
N THR A 905 12.32 6.21 22.54
CA THR A 905 13.18 7.27 22.00
C THR A 905 14.42 6.70 21.34
N VAL A 906 15.12 5.75 21.97
CA VAL A 906 16.26 5.04 21.36
C VAL A 906 15.85 4.40 20.02
N MET A 907 14.79 3.58 20.06
CA MET A 907 14.27 2.85 18.89
C MET A 907 13.87 3.77 17.73
N THR A 908 13.35 4.98 18.01
CA THR A 908 12.86 5.89 16.97
C THR A 908 13.85 7.00 16.58
N THR A 909 14.97 7.14 17.30
CA THR A 909 16.04 8.12 17.02
C THR A 909 16.79 7.81 15.72
N VAL A 910 16.98 6.53 15.40
CA VAL A 910 17.47 6.11 14.07
C VAL A 910 16.45 6.37 12.97
N TYR A 911 15.15 6.24 13.29
CA TYR A 911 14.04 6.49 12.38
C TYR A 911 13.66 7.99 12.25
N GLY A 912 14.58 8.90 12.59
CA GLY A 912 14.48 10.33 12.32
C GLY A 912 13.54 11.12 13.23
N VAL A 913 13.20 10.59 14.41
CA VAL A 913 12.46 11.37 15.42
C VAL A 913 13.24 12.61 15.83
N THR A 914 12.55 13.75 15.79
CA THR A 914 13.07 15.03 16.28
C THR A 914 13.04 15.08 17.80
N GLU A 915 13.84 15.96 18.38
CA GLU A 915 13.86 16.19 19.83
C GLU A 915 12.46 16.45 20.43
N TYR A 916 11.63 17.27 19.78
CA TYR A 916 10.24 17.48 20.21
C TYR A 916 9.42 16.17 20.25
N GLY A 917 9.66 15.26 19.31
CA GLY A 917 9.05 13.93 19.29
C GLY A 917 9.57 13.03 20.42
N ALA A 918 10.89 13.03 20.67
CA ALA A 918 11.51 12.30 21.78
C ALA A 918 10.99 12.78 23.15
N ARG A 919 10.98 14.11 23.39
CA ARG A 919 10.39 14.74 24.59
C ARG A 919 8.92 14.32 24.77
N SER A 920 8.15 14.25 23.69
CA SER A 920 6.74 13.81 23.72
C SER A 920 6.57 12.32 24.05
N GLN A 921 7.49 11.45 23.61
CA GLN A 921 7.51 10.03 23.96
C GLN A 921 7.88 9.81 25.43
N ILE A 922 8.96 10.42 25.90
CA ILE A 922 9.40 10.33 27.30
C ILE A 922 8.32 10.89 28.22
N LYS A 923 7.72 12.05 27.92
CA LYS A 923 6.57 12.58 28.67
C LYS A 923 5.39 11.60 28.73
N LYS A 924 5.11 10.85 27.65
CA LYS A 924 4.06 9.80 27.65
C LYS A 924 4.43 8.65 28.60
N GLN A 925 5.68 8.20 28.62
CA GLN A 925 6.12 7.13 29.52
C GLN A 925 6.14 7.58 30.99
N LEU A 926 6.58 8.81 31.28
CA LEU A 926 6.52 9.39 32.64
C LEU A 926 5.06 9.49 33.15
N LYS A 927 4.10 9.90 32.30
CA LYS A 927 2.66 9.87 32.66
C LYS A 927 2.16 8.44 32.92
N ALA A 928 2.62 7.46 32.15
CA ALA A 928 2.28 6.05 32.36
C ALA A 928 2.91 5.45 33.63
N LEU A 929 3.85 6.15 34.27
CA LEU A 929 4.42 5.85 35.60
C LEU A 929 3.76 6.66 36.73
N GLY A 930 2.63 7.34 36.47
CA GLY A 930 1.86 8.06 37.49
C GLY A 930 2.54 9.31 38.05
N LYS A 931 3.45 9.94 37.30
CA LYS A 931 4.18 11.15 37.74
C LYS A 931 3.38 12.43 37.44
N ASP A 932 3.42 13.36 38.39
CA ASP A 932 2.62 14.59 38.39
C ASP A 932 2.86 15.51 37.20
N GLU A 933 1.84 16.31 36.84
CA GLU A 933 1.86 17.08 35.60
C GLU A 933 2.71 18.36 35.61
N GLU A 934 3.12 18.85 36.79
CA GLU A 934 3.71 20.19 36.96
C GLU A 934 5.11 20.32 36.33
N HIS A 935 6.06 19.45 36.71
CA HIS A 935 7.46 19.48 36.22
C HIS A 935 7.77 18.43 35.13
N ILE A 936 6.75 17.72 34.64
CA ILE A 936 6.92 16.61 33.68
C ILE A 936 7.36 17.06 32.27
N VAL A 937 7.37 18.36 31.99
CA VAL A 937 7.89 18.92 30.72
C VAL A 937 9.40 19.07 30.80
N GLU A 938 9.89 19.59 31.91
CA GLU A 938 11.30 19.79 32.26
C GLU A 938 11.99 18.43 32.40
N PHE A 939 11.42 17.51 33.19
CA PHE A 939 11.93 16.13 33.30
C PHE A 939 12.03 15.42 31.94
N ALA A 940 11.02 15.58 31.08
CA ALA A 940 11.04 14.98 29.74
C ALA A 940 12.03 15.67 28.78
N ALA A 941 12.29 16.97 28.94
CA ALA A 941 13.31 17.69 28.21
C ALA A 941 14.72 17.23 28.63
N TYR A 942 14.99 17.21 29.93
CA TYR A 942 16.24 16.76 30.53
C TYR A 942 16.61 15.32 30.11
N LEU A 943 15.70 14.37 30.34
CA LEU A 943 15.91 12.96 29.96
C LEU A 943 16.08 12.78 28.44
N THR A 944 15.50 13.65 27.61
CA THR A 944 15.74 13.62 26.17
C THR A 944 17.17 14.03 25.81
N GLU A 945 17.69 15.13 26.38
CA GLU A 945 19.04 15.61 26.09
C GLU A 945 20.10 14.60 26.58
N ARG A 946 19.93 14.02 27.78
CA ARG A 946 20.79 12.95 28.29
C ARG A 946 20.64 11.62 27.53
N THR A 947 19.46 11.28 27.01
CA THR A 947 19.28 10.12 26.11
C THR A 947 20.05 10.32 24.79
N PHE A 948 19.99 11.52 24.19
CA PHE A 948 20.72 11.78 22.95
C PHE A 948 22.24 11.78 23.14
N SER A 949 22.78 12.42 24.18
CA SER A 949 24.23 12.36 24.45
C SER A 949 24.69 10.91 24.63
N SER A 950 23.96 10.12 25.42
CA SER A 950 24.23 8.69 25.64
C SER A 950 24.15 7.83 24.37
N LEU A 951 23.38 8.24 23.36
CA LEU A 951 23.37 7.59 22.05
C LEU A 951 24.54 8.03 21.16
N HIS A 952 24.91 9.31 21.16
CA HIS A 952 26.08 9.79 20.42
C HIS A 952 27.38 9.15 20.93
N GLU A 953 27.51 8.92 22.23
CA GLU A 953 28.68 8.26 22.86
C GLU A 953 28.64 6.71 22.80
N ALA A 954 27.54 6.12 22.35
CA ALA A 954 27.43 4.66 22.14
C ALA A 954 27.55 4.26 20.66
N PHE A 955 27.42 5.25 19.75
CA PHE A 955 27.26 5.06 18.32
C PHE A 955 27.89 6.25 17.55
N GLU A 956 29.13 6.61 17.85
CA GLU A 956 29.71 7.88 17.39
C GLU A 956 29.77 7.97 15.85
N VAL A 957 30.44 7.02 15.19
CA VAL A 957 30.58 6.98 13.72
C VAL A 957 29.20 6.83 13.06
N SER A 958 28.34 6.00 13.65
CA SER A 958 26.95 5.82 13.23
C SER A 958 26.15 7.14 13.24
N MET A 959 26.33 8.00 14.24
CA MET A 959 25.70 9.33 14.29
C MET A 959 26.39 10.33 13.35
N GLN A 960 27.71 10.25 13.15
CA GLN A 960 28.41 11.06 12.14
C GLN A 960 27.89 10.77 10.72
N ILE A 961 27.62 9.49 10.38
CA ILE A 961 26.95 9.09 9.11
C ILE A 961 25.55 9.69 9.02
N LYS A 962 24.76 9.61 10.09
CA LYS A 962 23.40 10.17 10.14
C LYS A 962 23.39 11.68 9.89
N ASP A 963 24.34 12.43 10.43
CA ASP A 963 24.45 13.87 10.22
C ASP A 963 25.04 14.23 8.84
N TRP A 964 25.99 13.47 8.31
CA TRP A 964 26.44 13.61 6.93
C TRP A 964 25.29 13.43 5.93
N LEU A 965 24.44 12.41 6.10
CA LEU A 965 23.23 12.22 5.29
C LEU A 965 22.30 13.45 5.38
N ARG A 966 22.14 14.06 6.57
CA ARG A 966 21.37 15.30 6.71
C ARG A 966 21.99 16.46 5.93
N ASP A 967 23.32 16.56 5.87
CA ASP A 967 24.03 17.59 5.10
C ASP A 967 23.94 17.39 3.58
N VAL A 968 24.04 16.14 3.10
CA VAL A 968 23.74 15.78 1.70
C VAL A 968 22.32 16.25 1.33
N ALA A 969 21.33 15.98 2.18
CA ALA A 969 19.95 16.43 1.96
C ALA A 969 19.79 17.97 2.00
N LYS A 970 20.52 18.68 2.88
CA LYS A 970 20.56 20.16 2.88
C LYS A 970 21.13 20.68 1.55
N MET A 971 22.16 20.05 1.00
CA MET A 971 22.73 20.39 -0.30
C MET A 971 21.74 20.13 -1.45
N CYS A 972 21.07 18.97 -1.51
CA CYS A 972 20.02 18.69 -2.51
C CYS A 972 18.91 19.76 -2.48
N ASN A 973 18.45 20.14 -1.29
CA ASN A 973 17.48 21.22 -1.10
C ASN A 973 18.01 22.59 -1.54
N SER A 974 19.30 22.90 -1.34
CA SER A 974 19.92 24.15 -1.83
C SER A 974 19.79 24.22 -3.36
N LEU A 975 20.12 23.12 -4.05
CA LEU A 975 20.01 22.91 -5.50
C LEU A 975 18.56 22.73 -6.01
N LYS A 976 17.56 22.78 -5.11
CA LYS A 976 16.12 22.60 -5.38
C LYS A 976 15.74 21.25 -5.99
N ARG A 977 16.52 20.20 -5.68
CA ARG A 977 16.26 18.79 -6.04
C ARG A 977 15.70 18.03 -4.83
N PRO A 978 14.77 17.08 -5.00
CA PRO A 978 14.50 16.07 -3.97
C PRO A 978 15.72 15.16 -3.82
N VAL A 979 15.85 14.49 -2.68
CA VAL A 979 16.88 13.47 -2.48
C VAL A 979 16.47 12.17 -3.20
N GLU A 980 17.41 11.58 -3.93
CA GLU A 980 17.23 10.33 -4.69
C GLU A 980 18.51 9.50 -4.72
N TRP A 981 18.38 8.18 -4.61
CA TRP A 981 19.48 7.20 -4.58
C TRP A 981 19.04 5.86 -5.19
N THR A 982 19.95 4.91 -5.29
CA THR A 982 19.67 3.53 -5.75
C THR A 982 20.09 2.53 -4.66
N THR A 983 19.29 1.49 -4.41
CA THR A 983 19.64 0.45 -3.43
C THR A 983 20.67 -0.55 -3.98
N PRO A 984 21.33 -1.38 -3.13
CA PRO A 984 22.23 -2.44 -3.60
C PRO A 984 21.59 -3.51 -4.50
N LEU A 985 20.25 -3.57 -4.56
CA LEU A 985 19.48 -4.41 -5.50
C LEU A 985 18.95 -3.63 -6.72
N GLY A 986 19.45 -2.41 -6.95
CA GLY A 986 19.12 -1.60 -8.12
C GLY A 986 17.76 -0.87 -8.05
N MET A 987 17.07 -0.86 -6.90
CA MET A 987 15.81 -0.11 -6.77
C MET A 987 16.09 1.41 -6.75
N PRO A 988 15.54 2.22 -7.67
CA PRO A 988 15.62 3.67 -7.55
C PRO A 988 14.63 4.20 -6.50
N VAL A 989 15.13 5.00 -5.56
CA VAL A 989 14.33 5.65 -4.50
C VAL A 989 14.39 7.17 -4.68
N MET A 990 13.26 7.86 -4.50
CA MET A 990 13.18 9.33 -4.49
C MET A 990 12.19 9.81 -3.44
N GLN A 991 12.54 10.86 -2.71
CA GLN A 991 11.74 11.37 -1.60
C GLN A 991 10.56 12.27 -2.05
N PRO A 992 9.30 11.82 -1.86
CA PRO A 992 8.11 12.53 -2.37
C PRO A 992 7.71 13.77 -1.55
N TYR A 993 8.56 14.25 -0.62
CA TYR A 993 8.29 15.45 0.19
C TYR A 993 8.50 16.73 -0.62
N ILE A 994 7.56 17.02 -1.51
CA ILE A 994 7.55 18.17 -2.42
C ILE A 994 6.36 19.08 -2.04
N LYS A 995 6.52 20.39 -2.27
CA LYS A 995 5.52 21.44 -2.05
C LYS A 995 5.32 22.23 -3.34
N THR A 996 4.07 22.32 -3.80
CA THR A 996 3.66 23.21 -4.89
C THR A 996 3.76 24.68 -4.46
N LYS A 997 4.53 25.50 -5.17
CA LYS A 997 4.51 26.97 -5.03
C LYS A 997 4.07 27.62 -6.34
N SER A 998 3.01 28.44 -6.28
CA SER A 998 2.53 29.25 -7.41
C SER A 998 3.09 30.68 -7.30
N LYS A 999 3.68 31.20 -8.37
CA LYS A 999 4.17 32.59 -8.45
C LYS A 999 4.03 33.11 -9.87
N LEU A 1000 3.34 34.24 -10.05
CA LEU A 1000 3.08 34.86 -11.37
C LEU A 1000 2.55 33.86 -12.41
N GLN A 1001 1.46 33.17 -12.07
CA GLN A 1001 0.80 32.10 -12.86
C GLN A 1001 1.67 30.87 -13.21
N LYS A 1002 2.96 30.86 -12.86
CA LYS A 1002 3.83 29.67 -12.98
C LYS A 1002 3.74 28.83 -11.71
N VAL A 1003 3.52 27.53 -11.90
CA VAL A 1003 3.55 26.54 -10.83
C VAL A 1003 4.92 25.88 -10.83
N VAL A 1004 5.58 25.84 -9.68
CA VAL A 1004 6.88 25.16 -9.50
C VAL A 1004 6.75 24.18 -8.34
N LEU A 1005 7.13 22.93 -8.59
CA LEU A 1005 7.30 21.90 -7.58
C LEU A 1005 8.71 22.06 -6.99
N LEU A 1006 8.80 22.22 -5.66
CA LEU A 1006 10.06 22.38 -4.93
C LEU A 1006 10.11 21.39 -3.77
N PRO A 1007 11.30 20.88 -3.39
CA PRO A 1007 11.44 20.06 -2.20
C PRO A 1007 10.97 20.79 -0.93
N SER A 1008 10.53 20.02 0.06
CA SER A 1008 10.15 20.51 1.39
C SER A 1008 11.34 20.41 2.35
N ASP A 1009 12.14 21.46 2.38
CA ASP A 1009 13.40 21.62 3.14
C ASP A 1009 13.48 20.72 4.41
N ASP A 1010 12.73 21.02 5.47
CA ASP A 1010 12.79 20.30 6.76
C ASP A 1010 12.48 18.80 6.68
N LYS A 1011 11.58 18.41 5.76
CA LYS A 1011 11.14 17.02 5.61
C LYS A 1011 12.15 16.19 4.84
N GLN A 1012 12.75 16.75 3.80
CA GLN A 1012 13.81 16.06 3.04
C GLN A 1012 15.04 15.81 3.92
N VAL A 1013 15.47 16.82 4.70
CA VAL A 1013 16.62 16.70 5.62
C VAL A 1013 16.40 15.64 6.69
N ASN A 1014 15.32 15.75 7.45
CA ASN A 1014 15.13 14.88 8.63
C ASN A 1014 14.67 13.46 8.25
N ALA A 1015 14.13 13.26 7.04
CA ALA A 1015 13.70 11.93 6.58
C ALA A 1015 14.73 11.22 5.69
N PHE A 1016 15.84 11.83 5.24
CA PHE A 1016 16.83 11.09 4.45
C PHE A 1016 17.56 9.98 5.21
N PRO A 1017 18.19 10.23 6.39
CA PRO A 1017 18.83 9.15 7.14
C PRO A 1017 17.93 7.94 7.41
N PRO A 1018 16.68 8.09 7.93
CA PRO A 1018 15.84 6.93 8.21
C PRO A 1018 15.27 6.27 6.95
N ASN A 1019 15.02 7.03 5.88
CA ASN A 1019 14.54 6.43 4.63
C ASN A 1019 15.66 5.67 3.90
N PHE A 1020 16.92 6.10 4.04
CA PHE A 1020 18.07 5.39 3.52
C PHE A 1020 18.26 4.05 4.24
N VAL A 1021 18.28 4.05 5.59
CA VAL A 1021 18.34 2.81 6.39
C VAL A 1021 17.17 1.88 6.09
N HIS A 1022 15.94 2.42 5.94
CA HIS A 1022 14.78 1.63 5.51
C HIS A 1022 14.86 1.05 4.08
N SER A 1023 15.78 1.53 3.25
CA SER A 1023 16.06 0.91 1.95
C SER A 1023 17.14 -0.18 2.05
N LEU A 1024 17.95 -0.17 3.12
CA LEU A 1024 18.90 -1.23 3.45
C LEU A 1024 18.22 -2.39 4.22
N ASP A 1025 17.30 -2.11 5.15
CA ASP A 1025 16.52 -3.16 5.86
C ASP A 1025 15.75 -4.04 4.86
N SER A 1026 15.05 -3.40 3.93
CA SER A 1026 14.34 -4.12 2.87
C SER A 1026 15.26 -4.81 1.87
N THR A 1027 16.48 -4.29 1.63
CA THR A 1027 17.46 -4.95 0.75
C THR A 1027 17.96 -6.26 1.38
N HIS A 1028 18.32 -6.24 2.68
CA HIS A 1028 18.76 -7.42 3.42
C HIS A 1028 17.65 -8.49 3.53
N MET A 1029 16.40 -8.06 3.75
CA MET A 1029 15.23 -8.95 3.76
C MET A 1029 14.96 -9.57 2.37
N MET A 1030 15.06 -8.80 1.29
CA MET A 1030 14.90 -9.31 -0.09
C MET A 1030 16.01 -10.30 -0.48
N LEU A 1031 17.26 -10.04 -0.11
CA LEU A 1031 18.38 -10.97 -0.31
C LEU A 1031 18.14 -12.29 0.44
N THR A 1032 17.78 -12.19 1.73
CA THR A 1032 17.45 -13.36 2.55
C THR A 1032 16.30 -14.17 1.96
N THR A 1033 15.26 -13.51 1.45
CA THR A 1033 14.13 -14.15 0.72
C THR A 1033 14.63 -14.98 -0.47
N LEU A 1034 15.39 -14.36 -1.39
CA LEU A 1034 15.82 -14.99 -2.64
C LEU A 1034 16.74 -16.20 -2.39
N HIS A 1035 17.64 -16.08 -1.40
CA HIS A 1035 18.54 -17.17 -1.02
C HIS A 1035 17.81 -18.29 -0.26
N CYS A 1036 16.79 -17.96 0.56
CA CYS A 1036 15.91 -18.96 1.16
C CYS A 1036 15.13 -19.75 0.10
N ARG A 1037 14.55 -19.08 -0.92
CA ARG A 1037 13.92 -19.78 -2.05
C ARG A 1037 14.91 -20.72 -2.72
N LYS A 1038 16.13 -20.25 -3.07
CA LYS A 1038 17.15 -21.07 -3.75
C LYS A 1038 17.56 -22.32 -2.94
N GLN A 1039 17.36 -22.33 -1.62
CA GLN A 1039 17.62 -23.47 -0.72
C GLN A 1039 16.37 -24.29 -0.33
N GLY A 1040 15.18 -24.00 -0.87
CA GLY A 1040 13.96 -24.76 -0.53
C GLY A 1040 13.40 -24.45 0.87
N ILE A 1041 13.66 -23.24 1.36
CA ILE A 1041 13.23 -22.74 2.67
C ILE A 1041 12.00 -21.86 2.47
N THR A 1042 10.87 -22.23 3.09
CA THR A 1042 9.69 -21.35 3.15
C THR A 1042 10.03 -20.14 4.00
N PHE A 1043 9.86 -18.96 3.42
CA PHE A 1043 10.23 -17.68 4.03
C PHE A 1043 9.04 -16.72 4.01
N ALA A 1044 8.85 -16.02 5.11
CA ALA A 1044 8.03 -14.82 5.21
C ALA A 1044 8.76 -13.80 6.09
N ALA A 1045 8.35 -12.54 6.02
CA ALA A 1045 8.91 -11.50 6.88
C ALA A 1045 7.86 -10.48 7.31
N ILE A 1046 8.12 -9.83 8.45
CA ILE A 1046 7.52 -8.56 8.86
C ILE A 1046 8.68 -7.57 8.99
N HIS A 1047 9.18 -7.10 7.84
CA HIS A 1047 10.38 -6.26 7.72
C HIS A 1047 11.64 -6.91 8.35
N ASP A 1048 11.99 -6.53 9.58
CA ASP A 1048 13.16 -6.96 10.37
C ASP A 1048 12.92 -8.20 11.25
N CYS A 1049 11.75 -8.83 11.09
CA CYS A 1049 11.34 -10.09 11.70
C CYS A 1049 11.23 -11.17 10.60
N PHE A 1050 12.08 -12.20 10.63
CA PHE A 1050 12.21 -13.24 9.58
C PHE A 1050 11.60 -14.58 10.03
N TRP A 1051 10.78 -15.21 9.19
CA TRP A 1051 9.92 -16.34 9.55
C TRP A 1051 10.16 -17.58 8.67
N THR A 1052 10.27 -18.76 9.26
CA THR A 1052 10.38 -20.05 8.54
C THR A 1052 9.84 -21.24 9.35
N HIS A 1053 9.82 -22.46 8.80
CA HIS A 1053 9.50 -23.67 9.59
C HIS A 1053 10.59 -23.94 10.64
N ALA A 1054 10.21 -24.51 11.79
CA ALA A 1054 11.14 -24.80 12.88
C ALA A 1054 12.38 -25.61 12.45
N SER A 1055 12.20 -26.55 11.53
CA SER A 1055 13.26 -27.39 10.95
C SER A 1055 14.31 -26.63 10.11
N THR A 1056 14.01 -25.40 9.68
CA THR A 1056 14.85 -24.60 8.76
C THR A 1056 15.39 -23.31 9.38
N VAL A 1057 15.12 -23.01 10.65
CA VAL A 1057 15.59 -21.79 11.33
C VAL A 1057 17.11 -21.67 11.33
N ASP A 1058 17.86 -22.76 11.60
CA ASP A 1058 19.33 -22.75 11.56
C ASP A 1058 19.87 -22.32 10.17
N ALA A 1059 19.24 -22.79 9.10
CA ALA A 1059 19.63 -22.48 7.73
C ALA A 1059 19.22 -21.05 7.32
N MET A 1060 18.03 -20.60 7.71
CA MET A 1060 17.57 -19.22 7.51
C MET A 1060 18.48 -18.23 8.25
N ASN A 1061 18.86 -18.52 9.50
CA ASN A 1061 19.75 -17.66 10.29
C ASN A 1061 21.16 -17.59 9.68
N LYS A 1062 21.68 -18.70 9.13
CA LYS A 1062 22.93 -18.67 8.36
C LYS A 1062 22.81 -17.75 7.15
N ILE A 1063 21.77 -17.92 6.32
CA ILE A 1063 21.54 -17.08 5.13
C ILE A 1063 21.38 -15.60 5.51
N CYS A 1064 20.61 -15.30 6.55
CA CYS A 1064 20.42 -13.95 7.08
C CYS A 1064 21.77 -13.27 7.41
N ARG A 1065 22.68 -13.98 8.09
CA ARG A 1065 24.02 -13.48 8.43
C ARG A 1065 24.91 -13.35 7.19
N ASP A 1066 24.99 -14.39 6.36
CA ASP A 1066 25.78 -14.38 5.12
C ASP A 1066 25.39 -13.18 4.23
N GLN A 1067 24.09 -12.95 4.02
CA GLN A 1067 23.58 -11.87 3.18
C GLN A 1067 23.74 -10.47 3.80
N PHE A 1068 23.73 -10.36 5.14
CA PHE A 1068 24.11 -9.12 5.82
C PHE A 1068 25.59 -8.79 5.58
N ILE A 1069 26.47 -9.80 5.70
CA ILE A 1069 27.91 -9.67 5.48
C ILE A 1069 28.21 -9.32 4.02
N GLU A 1070 27.64 -10.03 3.05
CA GLU A 1070 27.85 -9.75 1.62
C GLU A 1070 27.38 -8.35 1.24
N MET A 1071 26.22 -7.91 1.75
CA MET A 1071 25.73 -6.53 1.54
C MET A 1071 26.71 -5.50 2.14
N TYR A 1072 27.16 -5.70 3.38
CA TYR A 1072 28.04 -4.77 4.08
C TYR A 1072 29.53 -4.89 3.74
N THR A 1073 29.93 -5.88 2.93
CA THR A 1073 31.26 -5.91 2.31
C THR A 1073 31.40 -4.87 1.19
N GLN A 1074 30.28 -4.35 0.67
CA GLN A 1074 30.32 -3.29 -0.34
C GLN A 1074 30.55 -1.88 0.25
N PRO A 1075 31.23 -0.98 -0.49
CA PRO A 1075 31.39 0.43 -0.13
C PRO A 1075 30.10 1.22 -0.40
N ILE A 1076 29.08 1.02 0.43
CA ILE A 1076 27.72 1.58 0.26
C ILE A 1076 27.73 3.12 0.37
N ILE A 1077 28.50 3.67 1.32
CA ILE A 1077 28.58 5.12 1.58
C ILE A 1077 29.25 5.84 0.41
N GLU A 1078 30.28 5.25 -0.16
CA GLU A 1078 31.07 5.77 -1.27
C GLU A 1078 30.29 5.66 -2.60
N LYS A 1079 29.61 4.52 -2.84
CA LYS A 1079 28.69 4.36 -3.97
C LYS A 1079 27.58 5.44 -3.91
N LEU A 1080 27.01 5.69 -2.72
CA LEU A 1080 26.03 6.77 -2.51
C LEU A 1080 26.62 8.16 -2.76
N ALA A 1081 27.83 8.45 -2.25
CA ALA A 1081 28.51 9.73 -2.45
C ALA A 1081 28.81 10.01 -3.94
N MET A 1082 29.24 8.99 -4.68
CA MET A 1082 29.45 9.05 -6.12
C MET A 1082 28.13 9.31 -6.88
N GLU A 1083 27.08 8.56 -6.57
CA GLU A 1083 25.76 8.72 -7.17
C GLU A 1083 25.19 10.12 -6.92
N MET A 1084 25.28 10.62 -5.68
CA MET A 1084 24.84 11.97 -5.32
C MET A 1084 25.64 13.03 -6.08
N ARG A 1085 26.95 12.85 -6.26
CA ARG A 1085 27.80 13.78 -7.02
C ARG A 1085 27.39 13.84 -8.49
N GLU A 1086 27.13 12.71 -9.13
CA GLU A 1086 26.66 12.67 -10.51
C GLU A 1086 25.26 13.29 -10.67
N LYS A 1087 24.30 12.89 -9.83
CA LYS A 1087 22.90 13.33 -9.93
C LYS A 1087 22.68 14.78 -9.50
N CYS A 1088 23.43 15.29 -8.53
CA CYS A 1088 23.25 16.66 -8.02
C CYS A 1088 24.25 17.68 -8.58
N LEU A 1089 25.49 17.29 -8.84
CA LEU A 1089 26.57 18.19 -9.31
C LEU A 1089 27.15 17.79 -10.69
N PRO A 1090 26.32 17.60 -11.74
CA PRO A 1090 26.83 17.21 -13.05
C PRO A 1090 27.76 18.29 -13.64
N PRO A 1091 28.73 17.96 -14.52
CA PRO A 1091 29.70 18.92 -15.06
C PRO A 1091 29.10 20.10 -15.84
N ALA A 1092 27.83 20.01 -16.27
CA ALA A 1092 27.07 21.10 -16.90
C ALA A 1092 26.27 21.98 -15.91
N LEU A 1093 26.45 21.75 -14.60
CA LEU A 1093 26.06 22.64 -13.51
C LEU A 1093 27.31 23.24 -12.84
N LEU A 1094 28.32 22.42 -12.51
CA LEU A 1094 29.57 22.89 -11.88
C LEU A 1094 30.21 24.06 -12.65
N ARG A 1095 30.32 23.97 -13.99
CA ARG A 1095 30.79 25.05 -14.89
C ARG A 1095 29.93 26.34 -14.92
N LYS A 1096 28.95 26.48 -14.02
CA LYS A 1096 28.14 27.70 -13.83
C LYS A 1096 28.15 28.20 -12.39
N MET A 1097 28.65 27.39 -11.45
CA MET A 1097 28.78 27.77 -10.05
C MET A 1097 30.09 28.53 -9.88
N ASP A 1098 30.11 29.45 -8.92
CA ASP A 1098 31.34 29.99 -8.37
C ASP A 1098 32.17 28.88 -7.71
N GLU A 1099 33.50 29.03 -7.72
CA GLU A 1099 34.44 27.98 -7.29
C GLU A 1099 34.27 27.64 -5.80
N ASP A 1100 34.06 28.63 -4.94
CA ASP A 1100 33.77 28.44 -3.52
C ASP A 1100 32.52 27.58 -3.29
N THR A 1101 31.40 27.88 -3.96
CA THR A 1101 30.17 27.09 -3.85
C THR A 1101 30.34 25.69 -4.47
N ALA A 1102 31.08 25.56 -5.58
CA ALA A 1102 31.37 24.26 -6.18
C ALA A 1102 32.18 23.37 -5.22
N ASN A 1103 33.29 23.89 -4.68
CA ASN A 1103 34.17 23.20 -3.74
C ASN A 1103 33.43 22.85 -2.45
N LYS A 1104 32.64 23.77 -1.89
CA LYS A 1104 31.79 23.52 -0.71
C LYS A 1104 30.79 22.39 -0.93
N ASN A 1105 30.09 22.37 -2.05
CA ASN A 1105 29.11 21.30 -2.34
C ASN A 1105 29.82 19.95 -2.57
N ILE A 1106 30.98 19.93 -3.21
CA ILE A 1106 31.81 18.71 -3.37
C ILE A 1106 32.30 18.21 -2.00
N GLN A 1107 32.72 19.12 -1.10
CA GLN A 1107 33.12 18.78 0.26
C GLN A 1107 31.95 18.21 1.07
N GLN A 1108 30.74 18.77 0.97
CA GLN A 1108 29.54 18.23 1.63
C GLN A 1108 29.14 16.84 1.14
N LEU A 1109 29.44 16.49 -0.11
CA LEU A 1109 29.22 15.13 -0.64
C LEU A 1109 30.35 14.15 -0.30
N THR A 1110 31.48 14.63 0.23
CA THR A 1110 32.61 13.78 0.61
C THR A 1110 32.44 13.34 2.07
N PRO A 1111 32.39 12.03 2.37
CA PRO A 1111 32.38 11.56 3.75
C PRO A 1111 33.60 12.09 4.53
N SER A 1112 33.36 12.77 5.64
CA SER A 1112 34.40 13.41 6.48
C SER A 1112 34.75 12.62 7.74
N PHE A 1113 33.98 11.58 8.05
CA PHE A 1113 34.18 10.66 9.16
C PHE A 1113 35.14 9.52 8.77
N LYS A 1114 35.74 8.87 9.78
CA LYS A 1114 36.46 7.62 9.60
C LYS A 1114 35.54 6.45 9.94
N PHE A 1115 35.66 5.35 9.21
CA PHE A 1115 35.11 4.07 9.63
C PHE A 1115 35.89 3.55 10.85
N GLY A 1116 35.22 2.80 11.74
CA GLY A 1116 35.84 2.11 12.86
C GLY A 1116 36.38 0.73 12.51
N ASP A 1117 36.76 -0.03 13.55
CA ASP A 1117 37.53 -1.27 13.44
C ASP A 1117 36.68 -2.57 13.48
N LEU A 1118 35.36 -2.49 13.30
CA LEU A 1118 34.51 -3.69 13.23
C LEU A 1118 34.85 -4.56 12.01
N ASP A 1119 35.35 -5.77 12.25
CA ASP A 1119 35.27 -6.83 11.25
C ASP A 1119 33.81 -7.31 11.12
N ILE A 1120 33.23 -7.08 9.94
CA ILE A 1120 31.87 -7.50 9.60
C ILE A 1120 31.71 -9.03 9.60
N SER A 1121 32.80 -9.80 9.45
CA SER A 1121 32.74 -11.27 9.43
C SER A 1121 32.21 -11.88 10.74
N GLN A 1122 32.38 -11.18 11.87
CA GLN A 1122 31.91 -11.59 13.20
C GLN A 1122 30.39 -11.84 13.27
N VAL A 1123 29.60 -11.21 12.40
CA VAL A 1123 28.14 -11.39 12.32
C VAL A 1123 27.76 -12.84 12.05
N LYS A 1124 28.62 -13.60 11.36
CA LYS A 1124 28.41 -15.01 10.98
C LYS A 1124 28.14 -15.92 12.19
N ASP A 1125 28.90 -15.70 13.25
CA ASP A 1125 28.89 -16.51 14.46
C ASP A 1125 28.08 -15.85 15.58
N SER A 1126 27.51 -14.65 15.35
CA SER A 1126 26.63 -13.98 16.31
C SER A 1126 25.28 -14.69 16.44
N VAL A 1127 25.10 -15.39 17.56
CA VAL A 1127 23.86 -16.10 17.92
C VAL A 1127 22.67 -15.14 18.03
N TYR A 1128 22.85 -13.95 18.61
CA TYR A 1128 21.76 -13.02 18.97
C TYR A 1128 21.54 -11.89 17.96
N PHE A 1129 22.20 -11.92 16.80
CA PHE A 1129 21.99 -10.95 15.71
C PHE A 1129 20.51 -10.89 15.29
N PHE A 1130 19.93 -12.07 15.03
CA PHE A 1130 18.50 -12.37 14.86
C PHE A 1130 18.23 -13.63 15.70
N SER A 1131 17.30 -13.58 16.67
CA SER A 1131 17.08 -14.66 17.66
C SER A 1131 15.71 -14.68 18.32
#